data_AF-A0A419FB58-F1
#
_entry.id   AF-A0A419FB58-F1
#
_cell.length_a   1.000
_cell.length_b   1.000
_cell.length_c   1.000
_cell.angle_alpha   90.00
_cell.angle_beta   90.00
_cell.angle_gamma   90.00
#
_symmetry.space_group_name_H-M   'P 1'
#
loop_
_entity.id
_entity.type
_entity.pdbx_description
1 polymer ?
#
loop_
_entity_poly.entity_id
_entity_poly.type
_entity_poly.pdbx_seq_one_letter_code
_entity_poly.pdbx_strand_id
1 'polypeptide(L)'
;MKNPALLLLMPLLFPFASALAVVPVQPGVEVPPAVIEAIRERGDQSYPGGLAATMIRYAEDRRLAVQWGLDGVDDIYAHAPVLAGKYSDSGPDQWPISQMQTQLFDGPWPPYTMREYYQEISFNQFHLDGSVFGWYTSTMTQAYVTGSNYGLGSDAHVGEFIVELIQAADPSTDFGLYDNDGPDGVPNSGDDDRIVDALFVIHYGAGGETGAQNVWSHSWSLQWAYGGYYNTGDPSASGGNIAIGPYIIQPAVNSGGGMIEIGVFCHEYGHAIGLPDLYDTDYSSAGVGSWCLMGSGSWNTPSRPAHMLSWCRYKMGWIIPTDLTGTVPWLHDQAIPPIATSGQAFRMWTNGAYTTQYFMVENRRRFGSDLHLPGEGLAIWHVDEMAQQSNEIHPKVDMEEADGQDHLYHGIGSGDMGDIFPGYSNNRWFDEYTYPSSRTYYNSPSLVAVWNVSDPSDTMTANLDAVYSQPLLQFLSTGTAEITGNGDGRPDPGETVSLWFNLENLWGDADSLQLTLGTPSGWTQLIDSTSFILDLLSHGVGGNQGEPFVVAFAPEAPGGVFIPFTLQVTDGGEYHQELPCSLQIGRAPVLLVDDDQGAGYQSYLAQSISEAGVYHEVWDVSALGSPGDEILFYENLVWMTGNDSLNTLSVTDQASLIQYLDQGRTLILTGQGINEDLGGTDFFRDVLKCDPDQDDENQVLCSGVTSNWVTSGMSLLLNGVGGANNQNSPSSVSPREPASSLFSYANGHIAGVHYQDPTTQANVVYLAFGLEGIGGPPGFTTSAQVLNSLFMWAGAVAVPPAAPSAAAAPADFRLLGAHPNPFNPETAIGYRLPAPGLITLRVYDTAGRVVTTLVNGWRDAGAHEVTFDGAGLASGVYLVRLEAGDFTQTQKIVLLK
;
A
#
# COMPACT_ATOMS: atom_id res chain seq x y z
N MET A 1 51.56 -8.91 9.35
CA MET A 1 52.76 -8.92 8.47
C MET A 1 52.35 -8.38 7.11
N LYS A 2 52.81 -7.17 6.76
CA LYS A 2 52.41 -6.41 5.57
C LYS A 2 53.09 -6.99 4.32
N ASN A 3 52.34 -7.35 3.28
CA ASN A 3 52.87 -7.64 1.95
C ASN A 3 52.36 -6.58 0.97
N PRO A 4 53.19 -5.63 0.50
CA PRO A 4 52.74 -4.41 -0.17
C PRO A 4 52.56 -4.56 -1.70
N ALA A 5 52.26 -5.75 -2.20
CA ALA A 5 52.45 -6.06 -3.63
C ALA A 5 51.21 -6.56 -4.38
N LEU A 6 49.99 -6.34 -3.87
CA LEU A 6 48.76 -6.72 -4.60
C LEU A 6 47.69 -5.61 -4.63
N LEU A 7 48.13 -4.35 -4.61
CA LEU A 7 47.29 -3.16 -4.78
C LEU A 7 47.37 -2.70 -6.25
N LEU A 8 46.83 -3.49 -7.18
CA LEU A 8 46.79 -3.13 -8.60
C LEU A 8 45.79 -4.03 -9.32
N LEU A 9 44.52 -3.59 -9.37
CA LEU A 9 43.58 -3.77 -10.49
C LEU A 9 42.20 -3.17 -10.16
N MET A 10 42.06 -1.84 -10.27
CA MET A 10 41.00 -1.15 -11.04
C MET A 10 41.29 0.36 -11.03
N PRO A 11 41.07 1.09 -12.14
CA PRO A 11 41.52 2.48 -12.24
C PRO A 11 40.54 3.41 -11.52
N LEU A 12 41.07 4.15 -10.54
CA LEU A 12 40.60 5.47 -10.14
C LEU A 12 40.40 6.35 -11.39
N LEU A 13 39.17 6.45 -11.86
CA LEU A 13 38.71 7.47 -12.78
C LEU A 13 37.34 7.96 -12.30
N PHE A 14 37.31 8.57 -11.11
CA PHE A 14 36.27 9.54 -10.81
C PHE A 14 36.75 10.89 -11.36
N PRO A 15 36.00 11.53 -12.28
CA PRO A 15 36.33 12.87 -12.72
C PRO A 15 36.25 13.82 -11.52
N PHE A 16 37.21 14.74 -11.43
CA PHE A 16 37.12 15.89 -10.52
C PHE A 16 35.90 16.73 -10.94
N ALA A 17 34.80 16.62 -10.19
CA ALA A 17 33.65 17.48 -10.36
C ALA A 17 33.45 18.35 -9.13
N SER A 18 33.18 19.61 -9.40
CA SER A 18 32.60 20.58 -8.48
C SER A 18 31.19 20.14 -8.10
N ALA A 19 30.77 20.40 -6.87
CA ALA A 19 29.36 20.27 -6.54
C ALA A 19 28.91 21.21 -5.45
N LEU A 20 27.65 21.57 -5.58
CA LEU A 20 26.84 22.27 -4.63
C LEU A 20 25.77 21.26 -4.20
N ALA A 21 25.66 20.99 -2.90
CA ALA A 21 24.57 20.21 -2.33
C ALA A 21 23.74 21.13 -1.42
N VAL A 22 22.43 20.95 -1.36
CA VAL A 22 21.52 21.88 -0.66
C VAL A 22 20.51 21.14 0.19
N VAL A 23 20.06 21.75 1.28
CA VAL A 23 18.96 21.19 2.08
C VAL A 23 17.64 21.24 1.28
N PRO A 24 16.82 20.18 1.32
CA PRO A 24 15.49 20.22 0.72
C PRO A 24 14.64 21.28 1.38
N VAL A 25 13.75 21.90 0.61
CA VAL A 25 12.82 22.91 1.13
C VAL A 25 11.97 22.34 2.27
N GLN A 26 11.64 23.18 3.26
CA GLN A 26 10.71 22.78 4.31
C GLN A 26 9.34 22.36 3.69
N PRO A 27 8.72 21.25 4.13
CA PRO A 27 7.42 20.83 3.62
C PRO A 27 6.39 21.96 3.60
N GLY A 28 5.78 22.20 2.43
CA GLY A 28 4.76 23.23 2.22
C GLY A 28 5.28 24.61 1.79
N VAL A 29 6.59 24.77 1.60
CA VAL A 29 7.20 26.01 1.05
C VAL A 29 7.46 25.84 -0.45
N GLU A 30 7.11 26.85 -1.25
CA GLU A 30 7.33 26.86 -2.70
C GLU A 30 8.80 27.19 -3.04
N VAL A 31 9.41 26.40 -3.92
CA VAL A 31 10.79 26.62 -4.36
C VAL A 31 10.82 27.60 -5.54
N PRO A 32 11.57 28.72 -5.46
CA PRO A 32 11.69 29.66 -6.58
C PRO A 32 12.37 29.00 -7.81
N PRO A 33 11.87 29.20 -9.05
CA PRO A 33 12.45 28.57 -10.24
C PRO A 33 13.95 28.83 -10.46
N ALA A 34 14.44 30.00 -10.06
CA ALA A 34 15.84 30.36 -10.17
C ALA A 34 16.75 29.58 -9.20
N VAL A 35 16.20 29.09 -8.08
CA VAL A 35 16.91 28.18 -7.16
C VAL A 35 17.05 26.80 -7.80
N ILE A 36 15.98 26.29 -8.42
CA ILE A 36 16.01 25.01 -9.16
C ILE A 36 17.06 25.06 -10.28
N GLU A 37 17.13 26.15 -11.03
CA GLU A 37 18.13 26.35 -12.08
C GLU A 37 19.56 26.37 -11.51
N ALA A 38 19.78 27.05 -10.38
CA ALA A 38 21.09 27.12 -9.72
C ALA A 38 21.57 25.75 -9.20
N ILE A 39 20.66 24.90 -8.72
CA ILE A 39 20.95 23.52 -8.30
C ILE A 39 21.33 22.67 -9.52
N ARG A 40 20.52 22.72 -10.59
CA ARG A 40 20.74 21.97 -11.84
C ARG A 40 22.07 22.32 -12.54
N GLU A 41 22.44 23.58 -12.60
CA GLU A 41 23.67 24.02 -13.28
C GLU A 41 24.95 23.53 -12.59
N ARG A 42 24.89 23.16 -11.32
CA ARG A 42 26.08 22.92 -10.48
C ARG A 42 26.32 21.45 -10.13
N GLY A 43 25.32 20.59 -10.30
CA GLY A 43 25.44 19.13 -10.26
C GLY A 43 25.69 18.55 -8.86
N ASP A 44 25.22 17.32 -8.68
CA ASP A 44 25.26 16.55 -7.44
C ASP A 44 26.47 15.59 -7.46
N GLN A 45 27.65 16.07 -7.09
CA GLN A 45 28.88 15.24 -7.03
C GLN A 45 29.65 15.45 -5.72
N SER A 46 30.30 14.42 -5.19
CA SER A 46 31.07 14.56 -3.96
C SER A 46 32.43 15.20 -4.24
N TYR A 47 32.92 16.07 -3.34
CA TYR A 47 34.30 16.53 -3.34
C TYR A 47 35.23 15.31 -3.09
N PRO A 48 36.14 14.93 -4.00
CA PRO A 48 36.92 13.69 -3.87
C PRO A 48 38.15 13.81 -2.95
N GLY A 49 38.20 14.79 -2.05
CA GLY A 49 39.30 15.03 -1.08
C GLY A 49 38.77 15.32 0.32
N GLY A 50 39.63 15.40 1.34
CA GLY A 50 39.22 15.55 2.73
C GLY A 50 38.46 14.34 3.27
N LEU A 51 37.53 14.60 4.19
CA LEU A 51 36.79 13.57 4.93
C LEU A 51 36.01 12.59 4.03
N ALA A 52 35.44 13.02 2.91
CA ALA A 52 34.74 12.12 1.97
C ALA A 52 35.68 11.03 1.40
N ALA A 53 36.93 11.37 1.09
CA ALA A 53 37.93 10.40 0.62
C ALA A 53 38.32 9.41 1.74
N THR A 54 38.39 9.89 2.98
CA THR A 54 38.61 9.06 4.18
C THR A 54 37.47 8.07 4.37
N MET A 55 36.22 8.49 4.19
CA MET A 55 35.06 7.60 4.27
C MET A 55 35.04 6.53 3.17
N ILE A 56 35.42 6.89 1.94
CA ILE A 56 35.53 5.92 0.83
C ILE A 56 36.58 4.85 1.15
N ARG A 57 37.78 5.27 1.58
CA ARG A 57 38.86 4.36 2.01
C ARG A 57 38.41 3.46 3.15
N TYR A 58 37.79 4.03 4.19
CA TYR A 58 37.28 3.28 5.33
C TYR A 58 36.29 2.19 4.88
N ALA A 59 35.35 2.54 4.01
CA ALA A 59 34.37 1.59 3.50
C ALA A 59 35.03 0.47 2.69
N GLU A 60 36.04 0.76 1.87
CA GLU A 60 36.83 -0.23 1.14
C GLU A 60 37.62 -1.15 2.07
N ASP A 61 38.35 -0.58 3.03
CA ASP A 61 39.14 -1.33 4.01
C ASP A 61 38.25 -2.27 4.83
N ARG A 62 37.04 -1.81 5.21
CA ARG A 62 36.10 -2.65 5.97
C ARG A 62 35.53 -3.80 5.15
N ARG A 63 35.22 -3.56 3.87
CA ARG A 63 34.79 -4.62 2.95
C ARG A 63 35.88 -5.68 2.80
N LEU A 64 37.14 -5.26 2.62
CA LEU A 64 38.29 -6.17 2.53
C LEU A 64 38.55 -6.92 3.84
N ALA A 65 38.44 -6.24 4.99
CA ALA A 65 38.61 -6.85 6.30
C ALA A 65 37.61 -7.98 6.52
N VAL A 66 36.33 -7.76 6.23
CA VAL A 66 35.30 -8.80 6.33
C VAL A 66 35.51 -9.92 5.31
N GLN A 67 35.85 -9.59 4.06
CA GLN A 67 36.14 -10.60 3.03
C GLN A 67 37.28 -11.56 3.44
N TRP A 68 38.28 -11.05 4.15
CA TRP A 68 39.47 -11.83 4.54
C TRP A 68 39.44 -12.32 5.99
N GLY A 69 38.33 -12.08 6.71
CA GLY A 69 38.20 -12.44 8.13
C GLY A 69 39.26 -11.77 9.02
N LEU A 70 39.62 -10.53 8.69
CA LEU A 70 40.53 -9.71 9.49
C LEU A 70 39.76 -9.00 10.60
N ASP A 71 40.39 -8.89 11.76
CA ASP A 71 39.82 -8.18 12.90
C ASP A 71 39.95 -6.65 12.70
N GLY A 72 38.79 -5.97 12.71
CA GLY A 72 38.65 -4.53 12.96
C GLY A 72 39.17 -3.59 11.86
N VAL A 73 38.39 -2.55 11.59
CA VAL A 73 38.90 -1.30 11.00
C VAL A 73 38.76 -0.26 12.11
N ASP A 74 39.79 0.56 12.31
CA ASP A 74 39.79 1.59 13.35
C ASP A 74 38.63 2.57 13.13
N ASP A 75 37.98 2.99 14.22
CA ASP A 75 36.92 4.01 14.17
C ASP A 75 37.45 5.31 13.54
N ILE A 76 36.54 6.05 12.89
CA ILE A 76 36.86 7.35 12.31
C ILE A 76 36.51 8.44 13.32
N TYR A 77 37.45 9.37 13.51
CA TYR A 77 37.25 10.56 14.32
C TYR A 77 37.28 11.76 13.40
N ALA A 78 36.28 12.64 13.48
CA ALA A 78 36.20 13.86 12.71
C ALA A 78 35.98 15.05 13.66
N HIS A 79 36.66 16.16 13.39
CA HIS A 79 36.54 17.39 14.15
C HIS A 79 36.11 18.53 13.24
N ALA A 80 35.05 19.26 13.60
CA ALA A 80 34.55 20.37 12.80
C ALA A 80 34.63 21.73 13.54
N PRO A 81 35.22 22.78 12.94
CA PRO A 81 35.10 24.14 13.44
C PRO A 81 33.76 24.74 12.98
N VAL A 82 33.04 25.39 13.89
CA VAL A 82 31.78 26.08 13.59
C VAL A 82 31.93 27.57 13.87
N LEU A 83 31.76 28.42 12.85
CA LEU A 83 31.82 29.87 12.99
C LEU A 83 30.43 30.49 12.92
N ALA A 84 30.04 31.28 13.93
CA ALA A 84 28.81 32.05 13.87
C ALA A 84 29.06 33.42 13.21
N GLY A 85 28.27 33.76 12.18
CA GLY A 85 28.49 34.90 11.31
C GLY A 85 27.33 35.88 11.26
N LYS A 86 27.62 37.16 11.42
CA LYS A 86 26.67 38.27 11.27
C LYS A 86 27.00 39.10 10.03
N TYR A 87 25.96 39.61 9.39
CA TYR A 87 26.05 40.68 8.42
C TYR A 87 26.27 42.03 9.11
N SER A 88 26.73 43.04 8.36
CA SER A 88 26.98 44.39 8.90
C SER A 88 25.72 45.11 9.39
N ASP A 89 24.55 44.70 8.90
CA ASP A 89 23.22 45.19 9.27
C ASP A 89 22.45 44.25 10.21
N SER A 90 23.12 43.22 10.75
CA SER A 90 22.52 42.29 11.73
C SER A 90 22.30 42.93 13.10
N GLY A 91 21.36 42.36 13.84
CA GLY A 91 21.08 42.72 15.23
C GLY A 91 22.09 42.15 16.25
N PRO A 92 21.74 42.15 17.55
CA PRO A 92 22.54 41.47 18.57
C PRO A 92 22.59 39.96 18.32
N ASP A 93 23.63 39.30 18.85
CA ASP A 93 23.84 37.85 18.77
C ASP A 93 22.55 37.07 19.13
N GLN A 94 22.13 36.15 18.26
CA GLN A 94 20.83 35.47 18.42
C GLN A 94 20.87 34.40 19.51
N TRP A 95 21.99 33.67 19.60
CA TRP A 95 22.16 32.56 20.54
C TRP A 95 23.53 32.60 21.22
N PRO A 96 23.62 32.22 22.51
CA PRO A 96 24.90 32.00 23.17
C PRO A 96 25.70 30.88 22.48
N ILE A 97 27.00 31.09 22.27
CA ILE A 97 27.91 30.06 21.71
C ILE A 97 27.85 28.76 22.51
N SER A 98 27.81 28.84 23.84
CA SER A 98 27.70 27.65 24.71
C SER A 98 26.44 26.84 24.45
N GLN A 99 25.35 27.48 24.02
CA GLN A 99 24.10 26.79 23.71
C GLN A 99 24.22 26.05 22.37
N MET A 100 24.81 26.67 21.34
CA MET A 100 25.08 26.02 20.06
C MET A 100 26.09 24.86 20.22
N GLN A 101 27.14 25.06 21.02
CA GLN A 101 28.10 24.00 21.39
C GLN A 101 27.39 22.81 22.05
N THR A 102 26.48 23.08 22.98
CA THR A 102 25.69 22.03 23.66
C THR A 102 24.80 21.28 22.67
N GLN A 103 24.17 21.98 21.73
CA GLN A 103 23.31 21.38 20.72
C GLN A 103 24.06 20.49 19.73
N LEU A 104 25.23 20.92 19.27
CA LEU A 104 25.94 20.19 18.21
C LEU A 104 26.80 19.06 18.77
N PHE A 105 27.50 19.27 19.90
CA PHE A 105 28.59 18.37 20.32
C PHE A 105 28.57 17.94 21.79
N ASP A 106 28.32 18.84 22.76
CA ASP A 106 28.52 18.49 24.18
C ASP A 106 27.38 17.65 24.76
N GLY A 107 26.14 18.02 24.43
CA GLY A 107 24.92 17.36 24.90
C GLY A 107 24.71 17.41 26.42
N PRO A 108 23.61 16.80 26.91
CA PRO A 108 22.48 16.34 26.10
C PRO A 108 21.65 17.53 25.59
N TRP A 109 21.10 17.45 24.37
CA TRP A 109 20.24 18.49 23.78
C TRP A 109 19.00 17.85 23.18
N PRO A 110 17.75 18.33 23.39
CA PRO A 110 16.64 17.39 23.34
C PRO A 110 16.27 16.91 21.92
N PRO A 111 16.27 15.58 21.66
CA PRO A 111 16.91 14.52 22.42
C PRO A 111 18.31 14.13 21.91
N TYR A 112 18.71 14.59 20.72
CA TYR A 112 20.03 14.31 20.16
C TYR A 112 20.83 15.58 19.92
N THR A 113 22.13 15.49 20.17
CA THR A 113 23.13 16.31 19.48
C THR A 113 23.45 15.75 18.11
N MET A 114 24.07 16.56 17.25
CA MET A 114 24.59 16.10 15.96
C MET A 114 25.61 14.95 16.15
N ARG A 115 26.47 15.05 17.16
CA ARG A 115 27.39 13.98 17.58
C ARG A 115 26.64 12.69 17.93
N GLU A 116 25.65 12.76 18.80
CA GLU A 116 24.89 11.58 19.26
C GLU A 116 24.14 10.92 18.10
N TYR A 117 23.60 11.70 17.16
CA TYR A 117 22.96 11.19 15.95
C TYR A 117 23.92 10.35 15.10
N TYR A 118 25.10 10.89 14.78
CA TYR A 118 26.09 10.17 13.95
C TYR A 118 26.67 8.94 14.65
N GLN A 119 26.84 8.98 15.97
CA GLN A 119 27.25 7.83 16.77
C GLN A 119 26.19 6.71 16.75
N GLU A 120 24.90 7.07 16.80
CA GLU A 120 23.79 6.10 16.72
C GLU A 120 23.77 5.39 15.36
N ILE A 121 23.75 6.13 14.25
CA ILE A 121 23.56 5.55 12.91
C ILE A 121 24.79 4.78 12.39
N SER A 122 25.98 5.09 12.92
CA SER A 122 27.23 4.42 12.57
C SER A 122 27.54 3.22 13.46
N PHE A 123 26.70 2.90 14.46
CA PHE A 123 26.99 1.89 15.48
C PHE A 123 28.32 2.17 16.20
N ASN A 124 28.53 3.44 16.58
CA ASN A 124 29.72 3.92 17.29
C ASN A 124 31.04 3.75 16.50
N GLN A 125 30.97 3.66 15.17
CA GLN A 125 32.15 3.56 14.29
C GLN A 125 32.65 4.93 13.79
N PHE A 126 31.78 5.94 13.84
CA PHE A 126 32.09 7.30 13.40
C PHE A 126 31.83 8.28 14.56
N HIS A 127 32.84 9.06 14.91
CA HIS A 127 32.85 9.99 16.04
C HIS A 127 33.04 11.41 15.53
N LEU A 128 31.95 12.18 15.55
CA LEU A 128 31.99 13.61 15.26
C LEU A 128 32.11 14.42 16.54
N ASP A 129 33.09 15.31 16.60
CA ASP A 129 33.20 16.34 17.64
C ASP A 129 33.47 17.71 16.99
N GLY A 130 33.45 18.78 17.77
CA GLY A 130 33.65 20.11 17.21
C GLY A 130 33.66 21.24 18.23
N SER A 131 34.00 22.42 17.74
CA SER A 131 34.04 23.64 18.54
C SER A 131 33.30 24.77 17.85
N VAL A 132 32.39 25.41 18.59
CA VAL A 132 31.66 26.59 18.13
C VAL A 132 32.36 27.86 18.59
N PHE A 133 32.60 28.76 17.65
CA PHE A 133 33.31 30.01 17.85
C PHE A 133 32.37 31.21 17.67
N GLY A 134 32.81 32.34 18.23
CA GLY A 134 32.05 33.58 18.43
C GLY A 134 31.23 34.10 17.24
N TRP A 135 30.39 35.10 17.52
CA TRP A 135 29.67 35.84 16.50
C TRP A 135 30.57 36.88 15.83
N TYR A 136 31.18 36.52 14.72
CA TYR A 136 32.00 37.41 13.91
C TYR A 136 31.10 38.27 13.01
N THR A 137 31.41 39.55 12.86
CA THR A 137 30.60 40.49 12.07
C THR A 137 31.33 40.86 10.80
N SER A 138 30.77 40.48 9.66
CA SER A 138 31.23 40.87 8.33
C SER A 138 30.96 42.36 8.07
N THR A 139 31.71 42.94 7.15
CA THR A 139 31.48 44.29 6.60
C THR A 139 30.30 44.33 5.62
N MET A 140 29.84 43.17 5.14
CA MET A 140 28.82 43.01 4.10
C MET A 140 27.41 42.94 4.67
N THR A 141 26.44 43.60 4.00
CA THR A 141 25.01 43.53 4.37
C THR A 141 24.38 42.20 3.94
N GLN A 142 23.30 41.76 4.59
CA GLN A 142 22.59 40.52 4.24
C GLN A 142 22.23 40.45 2.75
N ALA A 143 21.66 41.52 2.21
CA ALA A 143 21.22 41.56 0.80
C ALA A 143 22.38 41.41 -0.19
N TYR A 144 23.58 41.86 0.19
CA TYR A 144 24.77 41.74 -0.66
C TYR A 144 25.34 40.32 -0.64
N VAL A 145 25.36 39.67 0.53
CA VAL A 145 25.79 38.28 0.64
C VAL A 145 24.82 37.33 -0.07
N THR A 146 23.52 37.56 0.13
CA THR A 146 22.45 36.69 -0.38
C THR A 146 22.26 36.81 -1.90
N GLY A 147 22.47 38.01 -2.47
CA GLY A 147 22.18 38.24 -3.89
C GLY A 147 20.71 37.98 -4.23
N SER A 148 20.43 37.68 -5.50
CA SER A 148 19.08 37.46 -6.00
C SER A 148 18.54 36.03 -5.81
N ASN A 149 19.42 35.05 -5.63
CA ASN A 149 19.08 33.62 -5.56
C ASN A 149 19.54 32.98 -4.25
N TYR A 150 19.24 33.60 -3.09
CA TYR A 150 19.43 32.98 -1.78
C TYR A 150 20.85 32.44 -1.52
N GLY A 151 21.89 33.15 -1.98
CA GLY A 151 23.28 32.73 -1.83
C GLY A 151 23.79 31.77 -2.91
N LEU A 152 22.93 31.28 -3.80
CA LEU A 152 23.27 30.31 -4.85
C LEU A 152 23.54 30.97 -6.22
N GLY A 153 23.15 32.24 -6.39
CA GLY A 153 23.34 33.00 -7.62
C GLY A 153 24.79 33.40 -7.90
N SER A 154 25.08 33.81 -9.14
CA SER A 154 26.41 34.33 -9.52
C SER A 154 26.68 35.74 -8.99
N ASP A 155 25.64 36.43 -8.52
CA ASP A 155 25.69 37.75 -7.88
C ASP A 155 25.78 37.66 -6.34
N ALA A 156 25.78 36.46 -5.77
CA ALA A 156 25.94 36.24 -4.34
C ALA A 156 27.42 36.34 -3.93
N HIS A 157 27.64 36.76 -2.67
CA HIS A 157 28.98 36.97 -2.10
C HIS A 157 29.19 36.13 -0.83
N VAL A 158 28.71 34.87 -0.86
CA VAL A 158 28.80 33.93 0.26
C VAL A 158 30.27 33.58 0.55
N GLY A 159 31.09 33.36 -0.48
CA GLY A 159 32.51 33.04 -0.30
C GLY A 159 33.29 34.16 0.39
N GLU A 160 33.10 35.41 -0.04
CA GLU A 160 33.73 36.57 0.59
C GLU A 160 33.24 36.79 2.01
N PHE A 161 31.94 36.59 2.27
CA PHE A 161 31.37 36.63 3.62
C PHE A 161 32.08 35.63 4.54
N ILE A 162 32.17 34.36 4.13
CA ILE A 162 32.83 33.30 4.92
C ILE A 162 34.30 33.64 5.17
N VAL A 163 35.02 34.13 4.15
CA VAL A 163 36.43 34.52 4.30
C VAL A 163 36.63 35.65 5.30
N GLU A 164 35.74 36.64 5.37
CA GLU A 164 35.81 37.68 6.43
C GLU A 164 35.60 37.10 7.84
N LEU A 165 34.74 36.09 7.99
CA LEU A 165 34.54 35.41 9.28
C LEU A 165 35.78 34.62 9.67
N ILE A 166 36.39 33.88 8.73
CA ILE A 166 37.63 33.14 8.96
C ILE A 166 38.74 34.10 9.39
N GLN A 167 38.93 35.21 8.66
CA GLN A 167 39.95 36.23 9.00
C GLN A 167 39.77 36.81 10.41
N ALA A 168 38.53 36.93 10.88
CA ALA A 168 38.24 37.42 12.21
C ALA A 168 38.50 36.36 13.30
N ALA A 169 38.34 35.07 12.97
CA ALA A 169 38.55 33.94 13.88
C ALA A 169 40.02 33.50 13.99
N ASP A 170 40.75 33.53 12.87
CA ASP A 170 42.13 33.05 12.67
C ASP A 170 43.14 33.49 13.76
N PRO A 171 43.13 34.73 14.28
CA PRO A 171 44.06 35.12 15.34
C PRO A 171 43.86 34.40 16.68
N SER A 172 42.73 33.71 16.87
CA SER A 172 42.33 33.09 18.13
C SER A 172 41.94 31.61 18.03
N THR A 173 41.93 31.06 16.83
CA THR A 173 41.53 29.67 16.54
C THR A 173 42.68 28.99 15.81
N ASP A 174 43.14 27.86 16.32
CA ASP A 174 44.08 26.98 15.61
C ASP A 174 43.28 26.05 14.70
N PHE A 175 43.30 26.33 13.40
CA PHE A 175 42.58 25.54 12.40
C PHE A 175 43.26 24.21 12.08
N GLY A 176 44.53 24.01 12.47
CA GLY A 176 45.21 22.72 12.31
C GLY A 176 44.58 21.59 13.14
N LEU A 177 43.74 21.91 14.11
CA LEU A 177 43.00 20.90 14.88
C LEU A 177 41.87 20.22 14.10
N TYR A 178 41.59 20.66 12.87
CA TYR A 178 40.46 20.23 12.04
C TYR A 178 40.87 19.74 10.64
N ASP A 179 42.12 19.34 10.50
CA ASP A 179 42.72 18.73 9.30
C ASP A 179 43.19 17.34 9.74
N ASN A 180 42.32 16.32 9.64
CA ASN A 180 42.53 14.99 10.21
C ASN A 180 42.26 13.82 9.26
N ASP A 181 42.26 14.09 7.95
CA ASP A 181 41.95 13.12 6.90
C ASP A 181 43.09 12.12 6.60
N GLY A 182 44.25 12.31 7.23
CA GLY A 182 45.40 11.43 7.17
C GLY A 182 45.10 10.00 7.65
N PRO A 183 45.79 8.98 7.11
CA PRO A 183 45.68 7.59 7.57
C PRO A 183 45.87 7.34 9.08
N ASP A 184 46.56 8.22 9.80
CA ASP A 184 46.76 8.07 11.25
C ASP A 184 45.63 8.66 12.13
N GLY A 185 44.73 9.46 11.54
CA GLY A 185 43.61 10.12 12.21
C GLY A 185 44.02 11.17 13.26
N VAL A 186 45.28 11.63 13.23
CA VAL A 186 45.81 12.64 14.16
C VAL A 186 45.77 14.00 13.47
N PRO A 187 45.10 15.03 14.04
CA PRO A 187 45.02 16.33 13.40
C PRO A 187 46.39 16.99 13.14
N ASN A 188 46.59 17.54 11.94
CA ASN A 188 47.78 18.24 11.49
C ASN A 188 49.09 17.47 11.76
N SER A 189 49.06 16.20 11.38
CA SER A 189 50.14 15.24 11.26
C SER A 189 50.85 15.33 9.89
N GLY A 190 51.85 14.48 9.67
CA GLY A 190 52.68 14.53 8.45
C GLY A 190 52.05 13.86 7.22
N ASP A 191 50.86 13.29 7.37
CA ASP A 191 50.10 12.57 6.34
C ASP A 191 48.76 13.20 5.98
N ASP A 192 48.38 14.30 6.63
CA ASP A 192 47.19 15.10 6.27
C ASP A 192 47.41 15.98 5.04
N ASP A 193 46.31 16.35 4.38
CA ASP A 193 46.30 17.07 3.11
C ASP A 193 46.44 18.61 3.23
N ARG A 194 46.44 19.13 4.47
CA ARG A 194 46.60 20.54 4.88
C ARG A 194 45.32 21.35 4.77
N ILE A 195 44.17 20.71 4.61
CA ILE A 195 42.89 21.35 4.38
C ILE A 195 41.96 21.01 5.54
N VAL A 196 41.30 22.02 6.11
CA VAL A 196 40.24 21.77 7.09
C VAL A 196 39.15 20.89 6.48
N ASP A 197 38.82 19.78 7.15
CA ASP A 197 37.97 18.71 6.64
C ASP A 197 36.57 19.19 6.23
N ALA A 198 35.95 20.00 7.09
CA ALA A 198 34.70 20.70 6.81
C ALA A 198 34.49 21.88 7.77
N LEU A 199 34.51 23.11 7.26
CA LEU A 199 34.13 24.29 8.03
C LEU A 199 32.60 24.44 8.07
N PHE A 200 32.02 24.56 9.26
CA PHE A 200 30.63 24.97 9.42
C PHE A 200 30.50 26.48 9.65
N VAL A 201 29.51 27.08 9.01
CA VAL A 201 29.17 28.49 9.15
C VAL A 201 27.70 28.63 9.50
N ILE A 202 27.41 29.23 10.64
CA ILE A 202 26.05 29.57 11.06
C ILE A 202 25.80 31.04 10.73
N HIS A 203 24.96 31.33 9.74
CA HIS A 203 24.63 32.70 9.36
C HIS A 203 23.44 33.26 10.17
N TYR A 204 23.44 34.57 10.37
CA TYR A 204 22.38 35.26 11.10
C TYR A 204 21.01 35.14 10.39
N GLY A 205 19.96 34.88 11.17
CA GLY A 205 18.58 34.78 10.69
C GLY A 205 18.16 33.36 10.28
N ALA A 206 16.97 33.27 9.68
CA ALA A 206 16.42 32.03 9.12
C ALA A 206 16.92 31.82 7.68
N GLY A 207 16.97 30.55 7.24
CA GLY A 207 17.52 30.15 5.95
C GLY A 207 16.51 30.26 4.80
N GLY A 208 17.04 30.33 3.58
CA GLY A 208 16.25 30.40 2.34
C GLY A 208 15.25 29.26 2.18
N GLU A 209 15.62 28.06 2.62
CA GLU A 209 14.83 26.83 2.59
C GLU A 209 13.53 26.88 3.43
N THR A 210 13.39 27.91 4.27
CA THR A 210 12.18 28.19 5.06
C THR A 210 11.28 29.28 4.44
N GLY A 211 11.66 29.80 3.28
CA GLY A 211 11.03 30.95 2.63
C GLY A 211 11.58 32.32 3.07
N ALA A 212 12.62 32.36 3.91
CA ALA A 212 13.28 33.62 4.29
C ALA A 212 14.13 34.18 3.15
N GLN A 213 14.24 35.51 3.04
CA GLN A 213 15.11 36.17 2.05
C GLN A 213 16.57 36.18 2.50
N ASN A 214 17.17 35.01 2.65
CA ASN A 214 18.51 34.82 3.21
C ASN A 214 19.25 33.69 2.48
N VAL A 215 20.49 33.40 2.89
CA VAL A 215 21.26 32.27 2.34
C VAL A 215 20.46 30.96 2.53
N TRP A 216 20.33 30.18 1.46
CA TRP A 216 19.81 28.83 1.45
C TRP A 216 20.89 27.89 1.98
N SER A 217 20.56 27.01 2.92
CA SER A 217 21.55 26.08 3.49
C SER A 217 22.20 25.20 2.42
N HIS A 218 23.53 25.13 2.40
CA HIS A 218 24.26 24.35 1.40
C HIS A 218 25.68 23.98 1.82
N SER A 219 26.24 22.98 1.14
CA SER A 219 27.63 22.56 1.20
C SER A 219 28.33 22.83 -0.13
N TRP A 220 29.49 23.48 -0.09
CA TRP A 220 30.27 23.84 -1.29
C TRP A 220 31.76 24.08 -0.99
N SER A 221 32.46 24.85 -1.84
CA SER A 221 33.89 25.11 -1.72
C SER A 221 34.27 26.55 -2.06
N LEU A 222 35.13 27.14 -1.22
CA LEU A 222 35.71 28.47 -1.41
C LEU A 222 36.54 28.57 -2.69
N GLN A 223 37.07 27.45 -3.20
CA GLN A 223 37.75 27.42 -4.52
C GLN A 223 36.89 28.04 -5.62
N TRP A 224 35.57 27.84 -5.52
CA TRP A 224 34.59 28.32 -6.48
C TRP A 224 33.86 29.55 -5.97
N ALA A 225 33.42 29.54 -4.70
CA ALA A 225 32.66 30.64 -4.11
C ALA A 225 33.49 31.93 -3.88
N TYR A 226 34.80 31.80 -3.68
CA TYR A 226 35.73 32.90 -3.43
C TYR A 226 36.82 33.04 -4.51
N GLY A 227 37.02 32.00 -5.33
CA GLY A 227 38.05 31.94 -6.37
C GLY A 227 39.37 31.31 -5.91
N GLY A 228 39.40 30.69 -4.72
CA GLY A 228 40.56 30.01 -4.18
C GLY A 228 40.35 29.56 -2.74
N TYR A 229 41.26 28.73 -2.25
CA TYR A 229 41.30 28.34 -0.84
C TYR A 229 41.83 29.52 -0.01
N TYR A 230 41.36 29.65 1.23
CA TYR A 230 41.90 30.62 2.16
C TYR A 230 43.03 29.99 2.98
N ASN A 231 44.23 30.58 2.96
CA ASN A 231 45.34 30.13 3.81
C ASN A 231 45.27 30.85 5.16
N THR A 232 45.19 30.08 6.24
CA THR A 232 45.19 30.54 7.62
C THR A 232 46.57 30.98 8.09
N GLY A 233 46.65 31.56 9.29
CA GLY A 233 47.91 31.83 9.98
C GLY A 233 48.62 30.59 10.51
N ASP A 234 47.96 29.42 10.49
CA ASP A 234 48.41 28.22 11.21
C ASP A 234 49.36 27.36 10.37
N PRO A 235 50.51 26.92 10.92
CA PRO A 235 51.47 26.10 10.20
C PRO A 235 50.99 24.66 10.07
N SER A 236 51.19 24.07 8.89
CA SER A 236 50.95 22.65 8.64
C SER A 236 52.21 21.80 8.85
N ALA A 237 52.06 20.61 9.43
CA ALA A 237 53.12 19.61 9.59
C ALA A 237 53.59 19.02 8.25
N SER A 238 52.71 18.94 7.24
CA SER A 238 53.04 18.59 5.85
C SER A 238 53.70 19.74 5.06
N GLY A 239 53.86 20.91 5.68
CA GLY A 239 54.56 22.07 5.16
C GLY A 239 53.66 23.13 4.51
N GLY A 240 53.95 24.40 4.79
CA GLY A 240 53.09 25.53 4.44
C GLY A 240 52.15 25.89 5.60
N ASN A 241 50.99 26.44 5.26
CA ASN A 241 49.95 26.79 6.22
C ASN A 241 48.70 25.96 5.96
N ILE A 242 47.87 25.79 6.99
CA ILE A 242 46.55 25.16 6.90
C ILE A 242 45.67 26.01 5.99
N ALA A 243 44.91 25.36 5.12
CA ALA A 243 44.00 25.99 4.19
C ALA A 243 42.54 25.61 4.50
N ILE A 244 41.61 26.49 4.13
CA ILE A 244 40.17 26.23 4.21
C ILE A 244 39.61 26.30 2.79
N GLY A 245 38.95 25.22 2.38
CA GLY A 245 38.33 25.08 1.07
C GLY A 245 36.86 24.68 1.19
N PRO A 246 36.55 23.42 1.59
CA PRO A 246 35.18 22.97 1.81
C PRO A 246 34.48 23.75 2.93
N TYR A 247 33.21 24.06 2.74
CA TYR A 247 32.37 24.68 3.77
C TYR A 247 30.92 24.20 3.70
N ILE A 248 30.26 24.27 4.85
CA ILE A 248 28.83 24.09 5.04
C ILE A 248 28.28 25.38 5.64
N ILE A 249 27.21 25.95 5.08
CA ILE A 249 26.56 27.16 5.61
C ILE A 249 25.09 26.91 5.91
N GLN A 250 24.64 27.31 7.11
CA GLN A 250 23.31 27.03 7.65
C GLN A 250 22.78 28.21 8.48
N PRO A 251 21.46 28.37 8.66
CA PRO A 251 20.91 29.47 9.44
C PRO A 251 21.10 29.27 10.93
N ALA A 252 20.98 30.35 11.69
CA ALA A 252 20.89 30.29 13.15
C ALA A 252 19.46 30.03 13.65
N VAL A 253 18.45 30.29 12.82
CA VAL A 253 17.04 30.36 13.25
C VAL A 253 16.17 29.44 12.39
N ASN A 254 15.29 28.67 13.03
CA ASN A 254 14.27 27.87 12.34
C ASN A 254 13.07 28.74 11.87
N SER A 255 12.16 28.16 11.09
CA SER A 255 10.96 28.88 10.61
C SER A 255 10.04 29.38 11.73
N GLY A 256 10.11 28.80 12.92
CA GLY A 256 9.37 29.22 14.11
C GLY A 256 10.01 30.37 14.90
N GLY A 257 11.19 30.85 14.50
CA GLY A 257 11.94 31.89 15.22
C GLY A 257 12.79 31.38 16.40
N GLY A 258 12.83 30.06 16.61
CA GLY A 258 13.71 29.40 17.57
C GLY A 258 15.08 29.08 16.97
N MET A 259 15.98 28.50 17.76
CA MET A 259 17.28 28.04 17.26
C MET A 259 17.08 26.89 16.28
N ILE A 260 17.78 26.91 15.15
CA ILE A 260 17.74 25.82 14.18
C ILE A 260 18.11 24.48 14.83
N GLU A 261 17.39 23.41 14.52
CA GLU A 261 17.66 22.09 15.07
C GLU A 261 18.65 21.27 14.21
N ILE A 262 19.08 20.11 14.72
CA ILE A 262 20.20 19.33 14.18
C ILE A 262 19.95 18.71 12.79
N GLY A 263 18.70 18.58 12.33
CA GLY A 263 18.36 17.90 11.07
C GLY A 263 19.06 18.49 9.85
N VAL A 264 19.10 19.82 9.76
CA VAL A 264 19.80 20.57 8.70
C VAL A 264 21.32 20.38 8.82
N PHE A 265 21.86 20.37 10.04
CA PHE A 265 23.28 20.08 10.30
C PHE A 265 23.67 18.67 9.84
N CYS A 266 22.87 17.68 10.21
CA CYS A 266 23.09 16.29 9.85
C CYS A 266 23.00 16.07 8.34
N HIS A 267 22.01 16.66 7.67
CA HIS A 267 21.85 16.51 6.22
C HIS A 267 23.09 17.01 5.47
N GLU A 268 23.50 18.25 5.73
CA GLU A 268 24.65 18.86 5.05
C GLU A 268 25.97 18.18 5.35
N TYR A 269 26.13 17.68 6.58
CA TYR A 269 27.31 16.89 6.91
C TYR A 269 27.35 15.55 6.18
N GLY A 270 26.18 14.99 5.82
CA GLY A 270 26.06 13.87 4.90
C GLY A 270 26.83 14.10 3.59
N HIS A 271 26.78 15.32 3.03
CA HIS A 271 27.54 15.68 1.84
C HIS A 271 29.05 15.79 2.11
N ALA A 272 29.45 16.35 3.27
CA ALA A 272 30.86 16.42 3.64
C ALA A 272 31.51 15.03 3.79
N ILE A 273 30.72 14.00 4.13
CA ILE A 273 31.17 12.60 4.18
C ILE A 273 30.95 11.83 2.88
N GLY A 274 30.45 12.48 1.82
CA GLY A 274 30.41 11.96 0.45
C GLY A 274 29.08 11.35 -0.01
N LEU A 275 27.96 11.64 0.67
CA LEU A 275 26.63 11.22 0.21
C LEU A 275 25.99 12.27 -0.71
N PRO A 276 25.28 11.84 -1.78
CA PRO A 276 24.50 12.74 -2.63
C PRO A 276 23.14 13.05 -1.99
N ASP A 277 22.42 13.99 -2.60
CA ASP A 277 20.99 14.18 -2.34
C ASP A 277 20.18 12.98 -2.85
N LEU A 278 19.22 12.52 -2.05
CA LEU A 278 18.30 11.43 -2.39
C LEU A 278 16.84 11.89 -2.56
N TYR A 279 16.56 13.18 -2.36
CA TYR A 279 15.35 13.80 -2.91
C TYR A 279 15.60 14.23 -4.36
N ASP A 280 14.55 14.51 -5.10
CA ASP A 280 14.69 15.02 -6.46
C ASP A 280 15.04 16.51 -6.45
N THR A 281 16.25 16.83 -6.89
CA THR A 281 16.83 18.17 -6.80
C THR A 281 16.12 19.21 -7.66
N ASP A 282 15.27 18.79 -8.59
CA ASP A 282 14.40 19.69 -9.34
C ASP A 282 12.93 19.72 -8.91
N TYR A 283 12.62 18.97 -7.84
CA TYR A 283 11.32 18.90 -7.19
C TYR A 283 10.18 18.38 -8.08
N SER A 284 10.50 17.59 -9.12
CA SER A 284 9.47 16.91 -9.91
C SER A 284 8.91 15.65 -9.23
N SER A 285 9.67 15.08 -8.28
CA SER A 285 9.27 14.00 -7.38
C SER A 285 9.76 14.25 -5.94
N ALA A 286 9.42 13.37 -4.99
CA ALA A 286 9.89 13.43 -3.61
C ALA A 286 11.21 12.65 -3.37
N GLY A 287 11.70 11.92 -4.38
CA GLY A 287 12.79 10.94 -4.24
C GLY A 287 12.50 9.95 -3.11
N VAL A 288 13.46 9.69 -2.22
CA VAL A 288 13.26 8.77 -1.08
C VAL A 288 12.41 9.34 0.06
N GLY A 289 11.93 10.59 -0.06
CA GLY A 289 11.02 11.21 0.88
C GLY A 289 11.53 11.28 2.33
N SER A 290 10.58 11.17 3.26
CA SER A 290 10.76 11.25 4.71
C SER A 290 11.46 10.01 5.31
N TRP A 291 11.81 9.03 4.48
CA TRP A 291 12.41 7.77 4.92
C TRP A 291 13.93 7.83 5.10
N CYS A 292 14.59 8.89 4.64
CA CYS A 292 16.05 9.03 4.71
C CYS A 292 16.48 10.46 5.07
N LEU A 293 17.55 10.58 5.87
CA LEU A 293 18.23 11.86 6.13
C LEU A 293 18.56 12.64 4.85
N MET A 294 19.04 11.95 3.82
CA MET A 294 19.44 12.55 2.54
C MET A 294 18.24 12.85 1.61
N GLY A 295 17.02 12.51 2.03
CA GLY A 295 15.77 12.98 1.45
C GLY A 295 15.17 14.10 2.30
N SER A 296 13.84 14.17 2.36
CA SER A 296 13.13 15.11 3.26
C SER A 296 13.09 14.66 4.72
N GLY A 297 13.67 13.50 5.05
CA GLY A 297 13.74 12.97 6.41
C GLY A 297 14.51 13.84 7.41
N SER A 298 15.31 14.80 6.94
CA SER A 298 15.92 15.85 7.76
C SER A 298 14.87 16.73 8.48
N TRP A 299 13.65 16.80 7.93
CA TRP A 299 12.54 17.60 8.44
C TRP A 299 11.47 16.83 9.22
N ASN A 300 11.52 15.49 9.31
CA ASN A 300 10.52 14.67 10.03
C ASN A 300 10.24 15.24 11.43
N THR A 301 11.32 15.31 12.20
CA THR A 301 11.43 16.21 13.34
C THR A 301 12.84 16.77 13.33
N PRO A 302 13.04 18.08 13.22
CA PRO A 302 14.38 18.65 13.10
C PRO A 302 15.34 18.30 14.25
N SER A 303 14.84 17.89 15.43
CA SER A 303 15.64 17.38 16.55
C SER A 303 15.91 15.85 16.53
N ARG A 304 15.21 15.10 15.68
CA ARG A 304 15.35 13.65 15.44
C ARG A 304 15.13 13.39 13.94
N PRO A 305 16.09 13.75 13.08
CA PRO A 305 15.94 13.48 11.65
C PRO A 305 15.90 11.97 11.38
N ALA A 306 15.32 11.55 10.26
CA ALA A 306 15.32 10.15 9.85
C ALA A 306 16.76 9.61 9.79
N HIS A 307 16.94 8.33 10.09
CA HIS A 307 18.21 7.65 9.82
C HIS A 307 18.52 7.64 8.31
N MET A 308 19.79 7.42 8.00
CA MET A 308 20.20 7.04 6.65
C MET A 308 19.73 5.62 6.32
N LEU A 309 19.22 5.42 5.09
CA LEU A 309 18.80 4.11 4.57
C LEU A 309 20.00 3.16 4.34
N SER A 310 19.74 1.86 4.15
CA SER A 310 20.77 0.82 4.01
C SER A 310 21.86 1.15 2.97
N TRP A 311 21.49 1.72 1.82
CA TRP A 311 22.45 2.10 0.78
C TRP A 311 23.45 3.16 1.27
N CYS A 312 22.99 4.23 1.92
CA CYS A 312 23.84 5.26 2.50
C CYS A 312 24.80 4.67 3.55
N ARG A 313 24.29 3.84 4.46
CA ARG A 313 25.12 3.18 5.49
C ARG A 313 26.15 2.24 4.89
N TYR A 314 25.80 1.55 3.79
CA TYR A 314 26.74 0.71 3.04
C TYR A 314 27.82 1.54 2.32
N LYS A 315 27.46 2.71 1.75
CA LYS A 315 28.42 3.63 1.15
C LYS A 315 29.41 4.17 2.16
N MET A 316 28.94 4.51 3.36
CA MET A 316 29.79 4.96 4.48
C MET A 316 30.58 3.84 5.16
N GLY A 317 30.36 2.60 4.74
CA GLY A 317 31.03 1.44 5.33
C GLY A 317 30.54 1.10 6.73
N TRP A 318 29.40 1.62 7.20
CA TRP A 318 28.87 1.36 8.54
C TRP A 318 28.15 0.02 8.67
N ILE A 319 27.70 -0.53 7.54
CA ILE A 319 27.14 -1.88 7.45
C ILE A 319 27.75 -2.64 6.26
N ILE A 320 27.63 -3.96 6.30
CA ILE A 320 27.88 -4.82 5.14
C ILE A 320 26.61 -5.65 4.92
N PRO A 321 25.87 -5.42 3.81
CA PRO A 321 24.66 -6.18 3.54
C PRO A 321 25.00 -7.64 3.21
N THR A 322 24.06 -8.54 3.48
CA THR A 322 24.14 -9.92 3.01
C THR A 322 23.76 -9.98 1.54
N ASP A 323 24.68 -10.42 0.69
CA ASP A 323 24.47 -10.52 -0.75
C ASP A 323 23.71 -11.80 -1.13
N LEU A 324 22.59 -11.65 -1.83
CA LEU A 324 21.91 -12.73 -2.54
C LEU A 324 22.30 -12.69 -4.00
N THR A 325 22.88 -13.79 -4.48
CA THR A 325 23.48 -13.95 -5.82
C THR A 325 23.16 -15.35 -6.34
N GLY A 326 23.56 -15.70 -7.57
CA GLY A 326 23.41 -17.08 -8.06
C GLY A 326 24.07 -18.16 -7.19
N THR A 327 24.99 -17.80 -6.29
CA THR A 327 25.61 -18.74 -5.33
C THR A 327 24.88 -18.88 -4.00
N VAL A 328 24.17 -17.84 -3.57
CA VAL A 328 23.30 -17.83 -2.39
C VAL A 328 21.97 -17.22 -2.85
N PRO A 329 21.18 -17.99 -3.61
CA PRO A 329 20.06 -17.42 -4.36
C PRO A 329 18.87 -17.08 -3.48
N TRP A 330 18.70 -17.79 -2.36
CA TRP A 330 17.48 -17.75 -1.57
C TRP A 330 17.70 -17.93 -0.08
N LEU A 331 16.81 -17.31 0.70
CA LEU A 331 16.70 -17.42 2.15
C LEU A 331 15.23 -17.64 2.55
N HIS A 332 14.97 -18.73 3.27
CA HIS A 332 13.64 -19.10 3.79
C HIS A 332 13.39 -18.49 5.17
N ASP A 333 12.19 -17.94 5.38
CA ASP A 333 11.71 -17.38 6.66
C ASP A 333 12.80 -16.54 7.36
N GLN A 334 13.50 -15.73 6.56
CA GLN A 334 14.69 -15.02 6.97
C GLN A 334 14.31 -14.02 8.05
N ALA A 335 14.91 -14.14 9.24
CA ALA A 335 14.78 -13.15 10.29
C ALA A 335 15.48 -11.83 9.89
N ILE A 336 14.77 -10.71 10.00
CA ILE A 336 15.21 -9.36 9.65
C ILE A 336 14.95 -8.45 10.87
N PRO A 337 15.91 -8.34 11.82
CA PRO A 337 15.84 -7.41 12.93
C PRO A 337 16.00 -5.96 12.44
N PRO A 338 15.70 -4.94 13.26
CA PRO A 338 15.64 -3.56 12.81
C PRO A 338 17.04 -3.11 12.45
N ILE A 339 17.19 -2.46 11.30
CA ILE A 339 18.51 -2.02 10.84
C ILE A 339 19.16 -1.09 11.84
N ALA A 340 18.38 -0.22 12.49
CA ALA A 340 18.86 0.75 13.47
C ALA A 340 19.63 0.12 14.65
N THR A 341 19.35 -1.13 15.01
CA THR A 341 20.00 -1.83 16.13
C THR A 341 20.91 -2.97 15.70
N SER A 342 20.69 -3.54 14.51
CA SER A 342 21.42 -4.74 14.04
C SER A 342 22.45 -4.46 12.95
N GLY A 343 22.27 -3.38 12.18
CA GLY A 343 23.00 -3.14 10.93
C GLY A 343 22.70 -4.16 9.83
N GLN A 344 21.71 -5.06 10.01
CA GLN A 344 21.39 -6.07 9.02
C GLN A 344 20.55 -5.48 7.88
N ALA A 345 21.01 -5.72 6.66
CA ALA A 345 20.31 -5.47 5.42
C ALA A 345 20.67 -6.57 4.41
N PHE A 346 19.83 -6.78 3.42
CA PHE A 346 20.05 -7.75 2.35
C PHE A 346 20.16 -7.02 1.02
N ARG A 347 21.12 -7.39 0.19
CA ARG A 347 21.26 -6.87 -1.18
C ARG A 347 21.00 -7.98 -2.17
N MET A 348 19.94 -7.83 -2.94
CA MET A 348 19.43 -8.83 -3.88
C MET A 348 19.80 -8.40 -5.29
N TRP A 349 20.77 -9.09 -5.86
CA TRP A 349 21.30 -8.78 -7.18
C TRP A 349 20.34 -9.22 -8.28
N THR A 350 20.07 -8.36 -9.27
CA THR A 350 19.23 -8.71 -10.41
C THR A 350 19.82 -9.94 -11.13
N ASN A 351 19.02 -10.99 -11.30
CA ASN A 351 19.38 -12.27 -11.88
C ASN A 351 20.62 -12.89 -11.19
N GLY A 352 20.76 -12.65 -9.88
CA GLY A 352 21.86 -13.13 -9.06
C GLY A 352 23.25 -12.70 -9.52
N ALA A 353 23.36 -11.69 -10.39
CA ALA A 353 24.59 -11.25 -11.03
C ALA A 353 24.99 -9.85 -10.54
N TYR A 354 26.30 -9.62 -10.38
CA TYR A 354 26.83 -8.29 -10.07
C TYR A 354 26.61 -7.33 -11.25
N THR A 355 25.53 -6.55 -11.19
CA THR A 355 25.16 -5.51 -12.17
C THR A 355 25.30 -4.13 -11.54
N THR A 356 24.73 -3.09 -12.14
CA THR A 356 24.60 -1.77 -11.51
C THR A 356 23.30 -1.65 -10.73
N GLN A 357 22.35 -2.56 -10.98
CA GLN A 357 20.98 -2.51 -10.47
C GLN A 357 20.71 -3.65 -9.50
N TYR A 358 20.09 -3.33 -8.36
CA TYR A 358 19.79 -4.32 -7.33
C TYR A 358 18.72 -3.79 -6.38
N PHE A 359 18.18 -4.69 -5.55
CA PHE A 359 17.24 -4.32 -4.50
C PHE A 359 17.92 -4.44 -3.14
N MET A 360 17.62 -3.54 -2.21
CA MET A 360 18.02 -3.69 -0.80
C MET A 360 16.80 -3.83 0.10
N VAL A 361 16.84 -4.78 1.03
CA VAL A 361 15.77 -5.03 1.99
C VAL A 361 16.26 -4.74 3.41
N GLU A 362 15.52 -3.92 4.15
CA GLU A 362 15.81 -3.58 5.55
C GLU A 362 14.53 -3.49 6.40
N ASN A 363 14.58 -3.86 7.67
CA ASN A 363 13.48 -3.64 8.62
C ASN A 363 13.63 -2.25 9.29
N ARG A 364 12.64 -1.38 9.07
CA ARG A 364 12.54 -0.04 9.65
C ARG A 364 11.52 -0.01 10.78
N ARG A 365 11.96 0.52 11.93
CA ARG A 365 11.16 0.68 13.15
C ARG A 365 11.33 2.11 13.67
N ARG A 366 10.31 2.64 14.32
CA ARG A 366 10.34 3.95 14.98
C ARG A 366 11.18 3.85 16.25
N PHE A 367 12.49 3.91 16.08
CA PHE A 367 13.49 3.78 17.13
C PHE A 367 14.53 4.90 17.05
N GLY A 368 14.98 5.40 18.20
CA GLY A 368 16.05 6.40 18.26
C GLY A 368 15.69 7.69 17.51
N SER A 369 16.46 8.05 16.50
CA SER A 369 16.16 9.18 15.62
C SER A 369 15.03 8.90 14.61
N ASP A 370 14.80 7.64 14.22
CA ASP A 370 13.71 7.19 13.33
C ASP A 370 12.31 7.24 13.97
N LEU A 371 12.15 7.81 15.17
CA LEU A 371 10.89 7.81 15.94
C LEU A 371 9.67 8.37 15.16
N HIS A 372 9.91 9.23 14.17
CA HIS A 372 8.88 9.91 13.38
C HIS A 372 8.82 9.45 11.92
N LEU A 373 9.29 8.23 11.61
CA LEU A 373 9.10 7.66 10.28
C LEU A 373 7.61 7.53 9.92
N PRO A 374 7.24 7.65 8.63
CA PRO A 374 5.86 7.53 8.17
C PRO A 374 5.21 6.22 8.59
N GLY A 375 5.92 5.09 8.51
CA GLY A 375 5.46 3.75 8.93
C GLY A 375 6.56 2.88 9.53
N GLU A 376 6.23 1.61 9.81
CA GLU A 376 7.17 0.58 10.29
C GLU A 376 6.95 -0.72 9.50
N GLY A 377 8.03 -1.40 9.11
CA GLY A 377 7.96 -2.57 8.23
C GLY A 377 9.27 -2.81 7.47
N LEU A 378 9.22 -3.63 6.41
CA LEU A 378 10.32 -3.80 5.47
C LEU A 378 10.30 -2.71 4.40
N ALA A 379 11.41 -1.97 4.29
CA ALA A 379 11.66 -1.11 3.15
C ALA A 379 12.39 -1.92 2.08
N ILE A 380 11.93 -1.78 0.84
CA ILE A 380 12.57 -2.35 -0.35
C ILE A 380 13.05 -1.18 -1.21
N TRP A 381 14.37 -1.07 -1.36
CA TRP A 381 15.01 -0.01 -2.13
C TRP A 381 15.49 -0.52 -3.47
N HIS A 382 15.07 0.08 -4.56
CA HIS A 382 15.57 -0.21 -5.90
C HIS A 382 16.70 0.74 -6.25
N VAL A 383 17.89 0.18 -6.46
CA VAL A 383 19.12 0.96 -6.67
C VAL A 383 19.63 0.76 -8.08
N ASP A 384 20.06 1.84 -8.76
CA ASP A 384 21.00 1.78 -9.89
C ASP A 384 22.19 2.71 -9.66
N GLU A 385 23.37 2.12 -9.52
CA GLU A 385 24.63 2.83 -9.25
C GLU A 385 25.02 3.84 -10.35
N MET A 386 24.54 3.66 -11.59
CA MET A 386 24.86 4.53 -12.72
C MET A 386 23.86 5.66 -12.93
N ALA A 387 22.68 5.58 -12.33
CA ALA A 387 21.66 6.62 -12.44
C ALA A 387 22.02 7.90 -11.66
N GLN A 388 21.35 9.00 -12.01
CA GLN A 388 21.30 10.23 -11.21
C GLN A 388 19.99 10.21 -10.42
N GLN A 389 19.95 10.81 -9.24
CA GLN A 389 18.73 10.80 -8.44
C GLN A 389 17.58 11.58 -9.09
N SER A 390 17.90 12.69 -9.75
CA SER A 390 16.93 13.56 -10.45
C SER A 390 16.43 12.99 -11.79
N ASN A 391 16.47 11.67 -11.97
CA ASN A 391 15.95 11.02 -13.17
C ASN A 391 14.67 10.29 -12.77
N GLU A 392 13.53 10.89 -13.08
CA GLU A 392 12.24 10.49 -12.54
C GLU A 392 11.95 9.03 -12.87
N ILE A 393 12.17 8.64 -14.12
CA ILE A 393 11.87 7.28 -14.62
C ILE A 393 12.89 6.23 -14.20
N HIS A 394 14.03 6.65 -13.65
CA HIS A 394 15.15 5.78 -13.28
C HIS A 394 16.09 6.52 -12.30
N PRO A 395 15.66 6.71 -11.05
CA PRO A 395 16.46 7.36 -10.02
C PRO A 395 17.59 6.43 -9.53
N LYS A 396 18.56 7.00 -8.80
CA LYS A 396 19.67 6.23 -8.23
C LYS A 396 19.20 5.30 -7.11
N VAL A 397 18.35 5.79 -6.22
CA VAL A 397 17.71 5.03 -5.15
C VAL A 397 16.23 5.38 -5.15
N ASP A 398 15.40 4.35 -5.26
CA ASP A 398 13.94 4.45 -5.21
C ASP A 398 13.37 3.58 -4.11
N MET A 399 12.20 3.98 -3.60
CA MET A 399 11.42 3.14 -2.70
C MET A 399 10.36 2.40 -3.50
N GLU A 400 10.33 1.07 -3.39
CA GLU A 400 9.23 0.29 -3.93
C GLU A 400 8.04 0.42 -2.98
N GLU A 401 7.07 1.29 -3.30
CA GLU A 401 5.95 1.62 -2.43
C GLU A 401 4.93 0.47 -2.37
N ALA A 402 4.80 -0.18 -1.22
CA ALA A 402 4.07 -1.44 -1.08
C ALA A 402 2.58 -1.37 -1.46
N ASP A 403 1.97 -0.19 -1.47
CA ASP A 403 0.59 0.06 -1.89
C ASP A 403 0.43 0.33 -3.39
N GLY A 404 1.53 0.47 -4.13
CA GLY A 404 1.55 0.76 -5.56
C GLY A 404 1.01 2.14 -5.93
N GLN A 405 0.99 3.13 -5.02
CA GLN A 405 0.46 4.45 -5.34
C GLN A 405 1.46 5.35 -6.08
N ASP A 406 2.75 5.00 -6.09
CA ASP A 406 3.83 5.77 -6.70
C ASP A 406 3.80 7.26 -6.24
N HIS A 407 3.41 7.50 -4.99
CA HIS A 407 3.23 8.83 -4.42
C HIS A 407 4.55 9.61 -4.39
N LEU A 408 5.65 8.95 -4.01
CA LEU A 408 6.96 9.57 -3.97
C LEU A 408 7.41 9.97 -5.38
N TYR A 409 7.24 9.09 -6.36
CA TYR A 409 7.53 9.37 -7.77
C TYR A 409 6.69 10.54 -8.32
N HIS A 410 5.42 10.65 -7.92
CA HIS A 410 4.53 11.73 -8.35
C HIS A 410 4.64 13.02 -7.52
N GLY A 411 5.55 13.07 -6.53
CA GLY A 411 5.70 14.22 -5.63
C GLY A 411 4.47 14.47 -4.74
N ILE A 412 3.66 13.44 -4.52
CA ILE A 412 2.46 13.49 -3.67
C ILE A 412 2.89 13.19 -2.24
N GLY A 413 3.15 14.25 -1.47
CA GLY A 413 3.61 14.11 -0.09
C GLY A 413 5.08 13.70 -0.02
N SER A 414 5.45 12.97 1.05
CA SER A 414 6.83 12.60 1.32
C SER A 414 6.95 11.17 1.87
N GLY A 415 5.96 10.34 1.55
CA GLY A 415 5.81 8.97 2.03
C GLY A 415 4.78 8.81 3.13
N ASP A 416 4.17 7.63 3.22
CA ASP A 416 3.08 7.30 4.14
C ASP A 416 3.18 5.86 4.71
N MET A 417 2.11 5.36 5.35
CA MET A 417 2.13 4.03 5.98
C MET A 417 1.94 2.88 4.97
N GLY A 418 1.55 3.19 3.74
CA GLY A 418 1.36 2.28 2.62
C GLY A 418 2.67 1.93 1.89
N ASP A 419 3.70 2.76 1.98
CA ASP A 419 4.96 2.55 1.24
C ASP A 419 5.74 1.31 1.73
N ILE A 420 5.63 0.98 3.03
CA ILE A 420 6.44 -0.06 3.68
C ILE A 420 5.75 -1.43 3.61
N PHE A 421 6.48 -2.55 3.52
CA PHE A 421 5.87 -3.89 3.51
C PHE A 421 5.73 -4.46 4.94
N PRO A 422 4.59 -5.05 5.35
CA PRO A 422 3.33 -5.08 4.61
C PRO A 422 2.52 -3.79 4.76
N GLY A 423 2.91 -2.90 5.67
CA GLY A 423 2.34 -1.56 5.81
C GLY A 423 0.83 -1.55 5.99
N TYR A 424 0.21 -0.44 5.60
CA TYR A 424 -1.24 -0.28 5.61
C TYR A 424 -1.94 -1.07 4.49
N SER A 425 -1.26 -1.27 3.35
CA SER A 425 -1.80 -2.05 2.21
C SER A 425 -1.87 -3.55 2.47
N ASN A 426 -1.23 -4.03 3.54
CA ASN A 426 -1.07 -5.44 3.86
C ASN A 426 -0.40 -6.23 2.73
N ASN A 427 0.41 -5.58 1.90
CA ASN A 427 1.09 -6.22 0.78
C ASN A 427 2.26 -7.08 1.30
N ARG A 428 2.18 -8.39 1.09
CA ARG A 428 3.19 -9.36 1.60
C ARG A 428 4.00 -9.98 0.48
N TRP A 429 3.95 -9.40 -0.71
CA TRP A 429 4.48 -9.98 -1.92
C TRP A 429 5.05 -8.91 -2.86
N PHE A 430 6.27 -9.14 -3.32
CA PHE A 430 6.98 -8.28 -4.25
C PHE A 430 7.79 -9.16 -5.21
N ASP A 431 7.43 -9.18 -6.49
CA ASP A 431 8.13 -9.88 -7.57
C ASP A 431 7.88 -9.19 -8.93
N GLU A 432 8.28 -9.81 -10.04
CA GLU A 432 8.10 -9.19 -11.37
C GLU A 432 6.65 -9.16 -11.88
N TYR A 433 5.75 -9.89 -11.22
CA TYR A 433 4.33 -10.06 -11.54
C TYR A 433 3.41 -9.23 -10.63
N THR A 434 3.92 -8.71 -9.50
CA THR A 434 3.18 -7.82 -8.60
C THR A 434 3.22 -6.36 -9.04
N TYR A 435 2.44 -5.54 -8.33
CA TYR A 435 2.52 -4.09 -8.34
C TYR A 435 2.61 -3.59 -6.88
N PRO A 436 3.71 -2.91 -6.47
CA PRO A 436 4.89 -2.58 -7.27
C PRO A 436 5.64 -3.84 -7.76
N SER A 437 6.40 -3.68 -8.84
CA SER A 437 7.03 -4.79 -9.57
C SER A 437 8.53 -4.76 -9.38
N SER A 438 9.15 -5.92 -9.15
CA SER A 438 10.61 -6.04 -9.06
C SER A 438 11.32 -5.94 -10.42
N ARG A 439 10.62 -5.67 -11.53
CA ARG A 439 11.24 -5.52 -12.86
C ARG A 439 12.29 -4.42 -12.87
N THR A 440 13.31 -4.59 -13.71
CA THR A 440 14.31 -3.55 -13.90
C THR A 440 13.69 -2.29 -14.51
N TYR A 441 14.36 -1.14 -14.39
CA TYR A 441 14.02 0.10 -15.12
C TYR A 441 13.95 -0.06 -16.65
N TYR A 442 14.50 -1.15 -17.21
CA TYR A 442 14.37 -1.50 -18.62
C TYR A 442 13.24 -2.50 -18.90
N ASN A 443 12.33 -2.66 -17.93
CA ASN A 443 11.20 -3.58 -17.95
C ASN A 443 11.60 -5.05 -18.23
N SER A 444 12.81 -5.43 -17.83
CA SER A 444 13.30 -6.81 -17.94
C SER A 444 13.11 -7.55 -16.61
N PRO A 445 12.92 -8.89 -16.63
CA PRO A 445 12.89 -9.69 -15.41
C PRO A 445 14.13 -9.47 -14.54
N SER A 446 13.92 -9.10 -13.28
CA SER A 446 15.01 -9.02 -12.29
C SER A 446 15.27 -10.36 -11.60
N LEU A 447 14.29 -11.27 -11.60
CA LEU A 447 14.27 -12.51 -10.82
C LEU A 447 14.39 -12.30 -9.30
N VAL A 448 14.14 -11.07 -8.82
CA VAL A 448 14.10 -10.73 -7.40
C VAL A 448 12.68 -10.91 -6.88
N ALA A 449 12.52 -11.64 -5.79
CA ALA A 449 11.27 -11.80 -5.08
C ALA A 449 11.43 -11.69 -3.56
N VAL A 450 10.49 -10.98 -2.93
CA VAL A 450 10.30 -10.91 -1.48
C VAL A 450 8.86 -11.27 -1.19
N TRP A 451 8.62 -12.32 -0.41
CA TRP A 451 7.25 -12.74 -0.10
C TRP A 451 7.11 -13.34 1.29
N ASN A 452 5.87 -13.62 1.70
CA ASN A 452 5.55 -14.10 3.04
C ASN A 452 6.07 -13.12 4.13
N VAL A 453 5.99 -11.82 3.85
CA VAL A 453 6.42 -10.78 4.79
C VAL A 453 5.52 -10.85 6.04
N SER A 454 6.13 -10.96 7.22
CA SER A 454 5.44 -11.02 8.51
C SER A 454 4.79 -9.68 8.88
N ASP A 455 3.98 -9.66 9.94
CA ASP A 455 3.54 -8.39 10.56
C ASP A 455 4.75 -7.57 11.04
N PRO A 456 4.65 -6.22 11.04
CA PRO A 456 5.68 -5.35 11.62
C PRO A 456 5.97 -5.73 13.08
N SER A 457 7.24 -6.02 13.37
CA SER A 457 7.71 -6.37 14.71
C SER A 457 9.20 -6.06 14.86
N ASP A 458 9.73 -6.21 16.08
CA ASP A 458 11.17 -6.05 16.34
C ASP A 458 12.03 -7.04 15.55
N THR A 459 11.49 -8.14 15.04
CA THR A 459 12.19 -9.00 14.08
C THR A 459 11.18 -9.55 13.12
N MET A 460 11.13 -8.97 11.92
CA MET A 460 10.25 -9.44 10.87
C MET A 460 10.83 -10.69 10.22
N THR A 461 9.99 -11.46 9.54
CA THR A 461 10.43 -12.54 8.66
C THR A 461 9.91 -12.35 7.24
N ALA A 462 10.69 -12.80 6.26
CA ALA A 462 10.31 -12.85 4.86
C ALA A 462 11.14 -13.91 4.12
N ASN A 463 10.60 -14.43 3.02
CA ASN A 463 11.38 -15.19 2.04
C ASN A 463 12.04 -14.22 1.06
N LEU A 464 13.30 -14.45 0.72
CA LEU A 464 14.08 -13.61 -0.19
C LEU A 464 14.69 -14.50 -1.28
N ASP A 465 14.45 -14.22 -2.57
CA ASP A 465 15.07 -14.93 -3.70
C ASP A 465 15.58 -13.93 -4.76
N ALA A 466 16.75 -14.17 -5.33
CA ALA A 466 17.38 -13.31 -6.35
C ALA A 466 17.55 -13.97 -7.73
N VAL A 467 17.07 -15.20 -7.92
CA VAL A 467 17.13 -15.94 -9.20
C VAL A 467 15.89 -16.80 -9.49
N TYR A 468 14.82 -16.68 -8.70
CA TYR A 468 13.67 -17.59 -8.72
C TYR A 468 14.10 -19.05 -8.57
N SER A 469 14.91 -19.32 -7.56
CA SER A 469 15.37 -20.67 -7.26
C SER A 469 14.26 -21.59 -6.74
N GLN A 470 13.22 -21.03 -6.13
CA GLN A 470 12.07 -21.78 -5.63
C GLN A 470 10.92 -21.80 -6.65
N PRO A 471 10.11 -22.87 -6.73
CA PRO A 471 8.92 -22.89 -7.56
C PRO A 471 7.84 -21.94 -7.05
N LEU A 472 7.02 -21.41 -7.96
CA LEU A 472 5.83 -20.62 -7.65
C LEU A 472 4.68 -21.17 -8.46
N LEU A 473 3.73 -21.79 -7.77
CA LEU A 473 2.62 -22.47 -8.44
C LEU A 473 1.38 -21.58 -8.45
N GLN A 474 0.63 -21.63 -9.55
CA GLN A 474 -0.67 -20.98 -9.67
C GLN A 474 -1.70 -21.91 -10.30
N PHE A 475 -2.98 -21.72 -9.97
CA PHE A 475 -4.06 -22.46 -10.63
C PHE A 475 -4.21 -22.03 -12.08
N LEU A 476 -4.06 -22.98 -13.00
CA LEU A 476 -4.38 -22.81 -14.41
C LEU A 476 -5.82 -23.23 -14.71
N SER A 477 -6.26 -24.36 -14.14
CA SER A 477 -7.64 -24.83 -14.27
C SER A 477 -7.99 -25.86 -13.20
N THR A 478 -9.28 -25.99 -12.92
CA THR A 478 -9.85 -27.03 -12.07
C THR A 478 -10.75 -27.92 -12.92
N GLY A 479 -10.72 -29.22 -12.68
CA GLY A 479 -11.63 -30.17 -13.33
C GLY A 479 -12.24 -31.13 -12.34
N THR A 480 -13.46 -31.58 -12.66
CA THR A 480 -14.19 -32.57 -11.86
C THR A 480 -14.76 -33.66 -12.75
N ALA A 481 -14.96 -34.85 -12.18
CA ALA A 481 -15.69 -35.93 -12.81
C ALA A 481 -16.46 -36.71 -11.75
N GLU A 482 -17.76 -36.93 -11.97
CA GLU A 482 -18.56 -37.74 -11.06
C GLU A 482 -18.07 -39.19 -10.98
N ILE A 483 -17.92 -39.68 -9.76
CA ILE A 483 -17.69 -41.09 -9.44
C ILE A 483 -19.04 -41.76 -9.14
N THR A 484 -19.91 -41.04 -8.42
CA THR A 484 -21.28 -41.44 -8.12
C THR A 484 -22.19 -40.22 -8.25
N GLY A 485 -23.30 -40.33 -8.98
CA GLY A 485 -24.16 -39.19 -9.23
C GLY A 485 -25.14 -39.40 -10.38
N ASN A 486 -25.67 -38.30 -10.88
CA ASN A 486 -26.67 -38.25 -11.95
C ASN A 486 -26.05 -38.24 -13.37
N GLY A 487 -24.73 -38.06 -13.49
CA GLY A 487 -23.95 -38.09 -14.72
C GLY A 487 -24.07 -36.84 -15.58
N ASP A 488 -24.48 -35.70 -15.02
CA ASP A 488 -24.61 -34.42 -15.73
C ASP A 488 -23.28 -33.64 -15.84
N GLY A 489 -22.23 -34.11 -15.17
CA GLY A 489 -20.89 -33.53 -15.19
C GLY A 489 -20.71 -32.38 -14.22
N ARG A 490 -21.67 -32.12 -13.33
CA ARG A 490 -21.61 -31.10 -12.28
C ARG A 490 -21.56 -31.78 -10.92
N PRO A 491 -20.66 -31.38 -10.01
CA PRO A 491 -20.68 -31.90 -8.65
C PRO A 491 -21.98 -31.50 -7.93
N ASP A 492 -22.86 -32.44 -7.57
CA ASP A 492 -24.09 -32.15 -6.82
C ASP A 492 -24.03 -32.55 -5.33
N PRO A 493 -24.90 -31.97 -4.47
CA PRO A 493 -25.16 -32.50 -3.14
C PRO A 493 -25.47 -34.01 -3.15
N GLY A 494 -24.76 -34.77 -2.32
CA GLY A 494 -24.91 -36.22 -2.21
C GLY A 494 -24.03 -37.02 -3.17
N GLU A 495 -23.28 -36.35 -4.05
CA GLU A 495 -22.39 -36.99 -5.01
C GLU A 495 -20.96 -37.14 -4.50
N THR A 496 -20.23 -38.03 -5.17
CA THR A 496 -18.79 -38.18 -4.98
C THR A 496 -18.13 -37.89 -6.31
N VAL A 497 -17.12 -37.03 -6.32
CA VAL A 497 -16.40 -36.61 -7.53
C VAL A 497 -14.91 -36.80 -7.36
N SER A 498 -14.25 -37.07 -8.49
CA SER A 498 -12.82 -36.85 -8.66
C SER A 498 -12.59 -35.36 -8.89
N LEU A 499 -11.63 -34.76 -8.20
CA LEU A 499 -11.25 -33.35 -8.31
C LEU A 499 -9.75 -33.25 -8.61
N TRP A 500 -9.41 -32.54 -9.68
CA TRP A 500 -8.02 -32.26 -10.02
C TRP A 500 -7.81 -30.79 -10.34
N PHE A 501 -6.56 -30.37 -10.16
CA PHE A 501 -6.07 -29.05 -10.50
C PHE A 501 -4.93 -29.20 -11.49
N ASN A 502 -4.92 -28.32 -12.48
CA ASN A 502 -3.75 -28.05 -13.29
C ASN A 502 -3.10 -26.80 -12.73
N LEU A 503 -1.83 -26.91 -12.40
CA LEU A 503 -0.98 -25.87 -11.89
C LEU A 503 0.03 -25.48 -12.97
N GLU A 504 0.33 -24.20 -13.03
CA GLU A 504 1.47 -23.67 -13.77
C GLU A 504 2.55 -23.29 -12.76
N ASN A 505 3.80 -23.67 -13.03
CA ASN A 505 4.95 -23.22 -12.27
C ASN A 505 5.58 -22.01 -12.95
N LEU A 506 5.64 -20.88 -12.27
CA LEU A 506 6.16 -19.63 -12.82
C LEU A 506 7.67 -19.48 -12.62
N TRP A 507 8.26 -20.16 -11.65
CA TRP A 507 9.63 -19.92 -11.17
C TRP A 507 10.51 -21.17 -11.31
N GLY A 508 11.40 -21.45 -10.37
CA GLY A 508 12.38 -22.54 -10.43
C GLY A 508 11.73 -23.92 -10.56
N ASP A 509 12.50 -24.90 -11.03
CA ASP A 509 12.02 -26.29 -11.17
C ASP A 509 11.50 -26.84 -9.84
N ALA A 510 10.39 -27.60 -9.90
CA ALA A 510 9.82 -28.28 -8.75
C ALA A 510 9.92 -29.79 -8.93
N ASP A 511 10.55 -30.49 -8.00
CA ASP A 511 10.68 -31.94 -8.01
C ASP A 511 9.85 -32.56 -6.87
N SER A 512 9.17 -33.66 -7.16
CA SER A 512 8.41 -34.50 -6.22
C SER A 512 7.41 -33.75 -5.34
N LEU A 513 6.61 -32.88 -5.96
CA LEU A 513 5.57 -32.11 -5.26
C LEU A 513 4.50 -33.03 -4.68
N GLN A 514 4.29 -32.95 -3.36
CA GLN A 514 3.13 -33.46 -2.67
C GLN A 514 2.06 -32.38 -2.57
N LEU A 515 0.85 -32.72 -2.99
CA LEU A 515 -0.34 -31.90 -2.88
C LEU A 515 -1.24 -32.45 -1.78
N THR A 516 -1.71 -31.60 -0.88
CA THR A 516 -2.69 -31.95 0.15
C THR A 516 -3.87 -31.01 0.08
N LEU A 517 -5.06 -31.54 -0.20
CA LEU A 517 -6.30 -30.78 -0.23
C LEU A 517 -6.90 -30.69 1.18
N GLY A 518 -7.20 -29.48 1.63
CA GLY A 518 -7.93 -29.19 2.85
C GLY A 518 -9.23 -28.44 2.55
N THR A 519 -10.19 -28.51 3.47
CA THR A 519 -11.41 -27.71 3.42
C THR A 519 -11.93 -27.45 4.84
N PRO A 520 -12.35 -26.22 5.16
CA PRO A 520 -13.02 -25.94 6.43
C PRO A 520 -14.51 -26.29 6.40
N SER A 521 -15.06 -26.71 5.26
CA SER A 521 -16.49 -26.93 5.06
C SER A 521 -16.99 -28.19 5.78
N GLY A 522 -18.16 -28.06 6.41
CA GLY A 522 -18.91 -29.17 7.00
C GLY A 522 -19.65 -30.05 6.00
N TRP A 523 -19.80 -29.56 4.77
CA TRP A 523 -20.55 -30.23 3.70
C TRP A 523 -19.72 -31.21 2.88
N THR A 524 -18.42 -31.31 3.18
CA THR A 524 -17.48 -32.11 2.41
C THR A 524 -16.82 -33.17 3.27
N GLN A 525 -16.67 -34.34 2.66
CA GLN A 525 -15.79 -35.38 3.16
C GLN A 525 -14.68 -35.58 2.13
N LEU A 526 -13.44 -35.30 2.53
CA LEU A 526 -12.25 -35.65 1.76
C LEU A 526 -11.99 -37.15 1.92
N ILE A 527 -12.25 -37.94 0.88
CA ILE A 527 -12.03 -39.39 0.85
C ILE A 527 -10.57 -39.67 0.48
N ASP A 528 -10.06 -38.96 -0.53
CA ASP A 528 -8.64 -38.92 -0.87
C ASP A 528 -8.22 -37.46 -1.03
N SER A 529 -7.27 -37.05 -0.19
CA SER A 529 -6.84 -35.65 -0.06
C SER A 529 -5.38 -35.47 -0.42
N THR A 530 -4.66 -36.51 -0.85
CA THR A 530 -3.22 -36.41 -1.14
C THR A 530 -2.94 -36.89 -2.55
N SER A 531 -2.12 -36.12 -3.27
CA SER A 531 -1.67 -36.46 -4.62
C SER A 531 -0.23 -36.01 -4.82
N PHE A 532 0.39 -36.44 -5.92
CA PHE A 532 1.74 -36.06 -6.28
C PHE A 532 1.82 -35.50 -7.71
N ILE A 533 2.73 -34.55 -7.92
CA ILE A 533 3.25 -34.16 -9.23
C ILE A 533 4.74 -34.49 -9.22
N LEU A 534 5.18 -35.38 -10.11
CA LEU A 534 6.55 -35.90 -10.12
C LEU A 534 7.57 -34.80 -10.41
N ASP A 535 7.54 -34.19 -11.59
CA ASP A 535 8.41 -33.08 -11.93
C ASP A 535 7.57 -31.98 -12.59
N LEU A 536 7.75 -30.74 -12.15
CA LEU A 536 7.12 -29.57 -12.74
C LEU A 536 8.19 -28.49 -12.98
N LEU A 537 8.78 -28.54 -14.17
CA LEU A 537 9.82 -27.62 -14.61
C LEU A 537 9.34 -26.16 -14.57
N SER A 538 10.29 -25.24 -14.53
CA SER A 538 10.05 -23.81 -14.70
C SER A 538 9.23 -23.51 -15.95
N HIS A 539 8.19 -22.68 -15.81
CA HIS A 539 7.17 -22.37 -16.84
C HIS A 539 6.42 -23.60 -17.35
N GLY A 540 6.50 -24.71 -16.63
CA GLY A 540 5.80 -25.95 -16.93
C GLY A 540 4.37 -25.95 -16.38
N VAL A 541 3.54 -26.82 -16.96
CA VAL A 541 2.18 -27.08 -16.50
C VAL A 541 2.07 -28.55 -16.11
N GLY A 542 1.47 -28.82 -14.96
CA GLY A 542 1.27 -30.16 -14.43
C GLY A 542 0.07 -30.20 -13.52
N GLY A 543 -0.43 -31.38 -13.21
CA GLY A 543 -1.63 -31.50 -12.39
C GLY A 543 -1.79 -32.91 -11.86
N ASN A 544 -2.75 -33.08 -10.96
CA ASN A 544 -3.06 -34.38 -10.38
C ASN A 544 -4.10 -35.18 -11.15
N GLN A 545 -4.23 -35.00 -12.46
CA GLN A 545 -5.20 -35.77 -13.27
C GLN A 545 -4.96 -37.28 -13.24
N GLY A 546 -3.70 -37.71 -13.06
CA GLY A 546 -3.34 -39.12 -12.95
C GLY A 546 -3.78 -39.75 -11.63
N GLU A 547 -3.86 -38.96 -10.56
CA GLU A 547 -4.25 -39.35 -9.20
C GLU A 547 -5.12 -38.23 -8.59
N PRO A 548 -6.37 -38.05 -9.08
CA PRO A 548 -7.21 -36.95 -8.63
C PRO A 548 -7.63 -37.14 -7.18
N PHE A 549 -7.89 -36.03 -6.49
CA PHE A 549 -8.53 -36.07 -5.18
C PHE A 549 -9.93 -36.68 -5.28
N VAL A 550 -10.42 -37.28 -4.20
CA VAL A 550 -11.77 -37.81 -4.12
C VAL A 550 -12.53 -37.09 -3.03
N VAL A 551 -13.60 -36.39 -3.42
CA VAL A 551 -14.42 -35.56 -2.53
C VAL A 551 -15.86 -36.02 -2.60
N ALA A 552 -16.47 -36.27 -1.45
CA ALA A 552 -17.91 -36.49 -1.33
C ALA A 552 -18.61 -35.26 -0.73
N PHE A 553 -19.77 -34.92 -1.28
CA PHE A 553 -20.61 -33.84 -0.81
C PHE A 553 -21.80 -34.40 -0.04
N ALA A 554 -22.15 -33.76 1.08
CA ALA A 554 -23.28 -34.17 1.89
C ALA A 554 -24.60 -34.03 1.10
N PRO A 555 -25.53 -35.01 1.16
CA PRO A 555 -26.84 -34.92 0.51
C PRO A 555 -27.67 -33.71 0.94
N GLU A 556 -27.46 -33.24 2.17
CA GLU A 556 -28.11 -32.06 2.74
C GLU A 556 -27.41 -30.73 2.41
N ALA A 557 -26.30 -30.76 1.67
CA ALA A 557 -25.61 -29.55 1.24
C ALA A 557 -26.51 -28.74 0.29
N PRO A 558 -26.48 -27.40 0.32
CA PRO A 558 -27.34 -26.58 -0.51
C PRO A 558 -26.74 -26.49 -1.92
N GLY A 559 -27.56 -26.68 -2.95
CA GLY A 559 -27.15 -26.44 -4.32
C GLY A 559 -26.84 -24.96 -4.58
N GLY A 560 -25.90 -24.69 -5.47
CA GLY A 560 -25.40 -23.36 -5.85
C GLY A 560 -24.32 -22.81 -4.92
N VAL A 561 -23.92 -23.53 -3.87
CA VAL A 561 -22.94 -23.06 -2.88
C VAL A 561 -21.51 -23.29 -3.35
N PHE A 562 -20.65 -22.28 -3.14
CA PHE A 562 -19.21 -22.42 -3.31
C PHE A 562 -18.58 -23.01 -2.05
N ILE A 563 -18.00 -24.20 -2.18
CA ILE A 563 -17.25 -24.85 -1.13
C ILE A 563 -15.79 -24.37 -1.16
N PRO A 564 -15.27 -23.79 -0.07
CA PRO A 564 -13.87 -23.38 -0.01
C PRO A 564 -12.94 -24.58 0.20
N PHE A 565 -11.79 -24.55 -0.48
CA PHE A 565 -10.69 -25.49 -0.33
C PHE A 565 -9.36 -24.74 -0.20
N THR A 566 -8.36 -25.41 0.36
CA THR A 566 -6.97 -24.96 0.37
C THR A 566 -6.11 -26.09 -0.13
N LEU A 567 -5.36 -25.86 -1.20
CA LEU A 567 -4.37 -26.81 -1.70
C LEU A 567 -3.01 -26.46 -1.09
N GLN A 568 -2.51 -27.31 -0.21
CA GLN A 568 -1.15 -27.21 0.33
C GLN A 568 -0.20 -27.95 -0.60
N VAL A 569 0.89 -27.31 -1.00
CA VAL A 569 1.90 -27.88 -1.90
C VAL A 569 3.26 -27.86 -1.21
N THR A 570 3.95 -29.00 -1.19
CA THR A 570 5.28 -29.16 -0.58
C THR A 570 6.18 -30.05 -1.43
N ASP A 571 7.49 -29.86 -1.42
CA ASP A 571 8.47 -30.76 -2.08
C ASP A 571 9.11 -31.80 -1.11
N GLY A 572 8.67 -31.81 0.16
CA GLY A 572 9.27 -32.61 1.23
C GLY A 572 10.55 -32.01 1.84
N GLY A 573 10.99 -30.85 1.35
CA GLY A 573 12.04 -29.99 1.87
C GLY A 573 11.48 -28.75 2.57
N GLU A 574 12.04 -27.57 2.27
CA GLU A 574 11.63 -26.29 2.84
C GLU A 574 10.55 -25.57 2.02
N TYR A 575 10.27 -26.01 0.79
CA TYR A 575 9.25 -25.38 -0.05
C TYR A 575 7.85 -25.75 0.43
N HIS A 576 7.05 -24.71 0.68
CA HIS A 576 5.65 -24.82 1.08
C HIS A 576 4.85 -23.65 0.48
N GLN A 577 3.75 -23.95 -0.21
CA GLN A 577 2.81 -22.96 -0.73
C GLN A 577 1.36 -23.37 -0.44
N GLU A 578 0.54 -22.42 -0.03
CA GLU A 578 -0.91 -22.62 0.11
C GLU A 578 -1.66 -21.88 -1.00
N LEU A 579 -2.54 -22.60 -1.69
CA LEU A 579 -3.33 -22.10 -2.79
C LEU A 579 -4.83 -22.23 -2.45
N PRO A 580 -5.50 -21.14 -2.03
CA PRO A 580 -6.94 -21.17 -1.77
C PRO A 580 -7.73 -21.29 -3.08
N CYS A 581 -8.80 -22.08 -3.08
CA CYS A 581 -9.73 -22.18 -4.20
C CYS A 581 -11.16 -22.47 -3.71
N SER A 582 -12.13 -22.43 -4.62
CA SER A 582 -13.51 -22.82 -4.31
C SER A 582 -14.14 -23.58 -5.46
N LEU A 583 -15.10 -24.44 -5.14
CA LEU A 583 -15.85 -25.24 -6.11
C LEU A 583 -17.34 -25.07 -5.85
N GLN A 584 -18.09 -24.64 -6.87
CA GLN A 584 -19.55 -24.60 -6.78
C GLN A 584 -20.12 -26.02 -6.86
N ILE A 585 -21.06 -26.34 -5.97
CA ILE A 585 -21.77 -27.62 -5.98
C ILE A 585 -23.26 -27.42 -6.22
N GLY A 586 -23.82 -28.25 -7.08
CA GLY A 586 -25.19 -28.29 -7.55
C GLY A 586 -25.77 -26.97 -8.00
N ARG A 587 -27.03 -27.01 -8.43
CA ARG A 587 -27.72 -25.83 -8.97
C ARG A 587 -28.27 -24.94 -7.87
N ALA A 588 -28.12 -23.63 -8.04
CA ALA A 588 -28.76 -22.67 -7.15
C ALA A 588 -30.30 -22.79 -7.25
N PRO A 589 -31.05 -22.49 -6.17
CA PRO A 589 -32.52 -22.51 -6.19
C PRO A 589 -33.14 -21.44 -7.11
N VAL A 590 -32.36 -20.43 -7.51
CA VAL A 590 -32.78 -19.34 -8.40
C VAL A 590 -31.82 -19.23 -9.59
N LEU A 591 -32.36 -19.10 -10.79
CA LEU A 591 -31.63 -18.59 -11.96
C LEU A 591 -32.05 -17.15 -12.25
N LEU A 592 -31.08 -16.24 -12.30
CA LEU A 592 -31.25 -14.88 -12.83
C LEU A 592 -30.85 -14.90 -14.31
N VAL A 593 -31.80 -14.69 -15.20
CA VAL A 593 -31.55 -14.52 -16.64
C VAL A 593 -31.39 -13.03 -16.92
N ASP A 594 -30.21 -12.68 -17.40
CA ASP A 594 -29.80 -11.34 -17.77
C ASP A 594 -30.00 -11.14 -19.28
N ASP A 595 -31.12 -10.51 -19.63
CA ASP A 595 -31.59 -10.30 -21.00
C ASP A 595 -31.74 -8.80 -21.30
N ASP A 596 -30.82 -7.98 -20.77
CA ASP A 596 -30.84 -6.52 -20.85
C ASP A 596 -30.01 -5.96 -22.04
N GLN A 597 -29.71 -6.81 -23.02
CA GLN A 597 -28.83 -6.54 -24.17
C GLN A 597 -27.36 -6.20 -23.79
N GLY A 598 -26.87 -6.74 -22.67
CA GLY A 598 -25.47 -6.60 -22.23
C GLY A 598 -25.23 -5.34 -21.40
N ALA A 599 -26.28 -4.77 -20.82
CA ALA A 599 -26.15 -3.74 -19.82
C ALA A 599 -25.71 -4.34 -18.46
N GLY A 600 -25.33 -3.47 -17.53
CA GLY A 600 -24.75 -3.85 -16.23
C GLY A 600 -25.79 -4.02 -15.12
N TYR A 601 -27.06 -4.26 -15.45
CA TYR A 601 -28.14 -4.20 -14.46
C TYR A 601 -28.25 -5.48 -13.60
N GLN A 602 -27.81 -6.62 -14.13
CA GLN A 602 -27.77 -7.90 -13.40
C GLN A 602 -27.03 -7.83 -12.07
N SER A 603 -26.00 -6.98 -11.96
CA SER A 603 -25.25 -6.77 -10.71
C SER A 603 -26.14 -6.33 -9.54
N TYR A 604 -27.11 -5.43 -9.78
CA TYR A 604 -28.04 -4.95 -8.77
C TYR A 604 -29.01 -6.05 -8.31
N LEU A 605 -29.52 -6.86 -9.24
CA LEU A 605 -30.44 -7.95 -8.92
C LEU A 605 -29.75 -9.14 -8.29
N ALA A 606 -28.57 -9.52 -8.76
CA ALA A 606 -27.74 -10.56 -8.14
C ALA A 606 -27.46 -10.22 -6.67
N GLN A 607 -27.08 -8.97 -6.39
CA GLN A 607 -26.93 -8.49 -5.01
C GLN A 607 -28.25 -8.59 -4.23
N SER A 608 -29.36 -8.14 -4.83
CA SER A 608 -30.67 -8.14 -4.18
C SER A 608 -31.19 -9.55 -3.85
N ILE A 609 -30.93 -10.54 -4.71
CA ILE A 609 -31.28 -11.95 -4.47
C ILE A 609 -30.45 -12.53 -3.31
N SER A 610 -29.15 -12.23 -3.28
CA SER A 610 -28.27 -12.60 -2.15
C SER A 610 -28.72 -11.97 -0.84
N GLU A 611 -29.10 -10.67 -0.84
CA GLU A 611 -29.63 -9.97 0.33
C GLU A 611 -31.00 -10.48 0.78
N ALA A 612 -31.78 -11.06 -0.14
CA ALA A 612 -33.00 -11.81 0.18
C ALA A 612 -32.72 -13.17 0.84
N GLY A 613 -31.45 -13.57 0.96
CA GLY A 613 -31.03 -14.81 1.63
C GLY A 613 -31.16 -16.06 0.75
N VAL A 614 -31.14 -15.89 -0.58
CA VAL A 614 -31.32 -16.99 -1.54
C VAL A 614 -30.10 -17.10 -2.45
N TYR A 615 -29.58 -18.30 -2.63
CA TYR A 615 -28.49 -18.55 -3.59
C TYR A 615 -29.02 -18.46 -5.02
N HIS A 616 -28.19 -17.97 -5.94
CA HIS A 616 -28.58 -17.82 -7.34
C HIS A 616 -27.41 -18.07 -8.30
N GLU A 617 -27.76 -18.41 -9.53
CA GLU A 617 -26.87 -18.40 -10.69
C GLU A 617 -27.30 -17.29 -11.67
N VAL A 618 -26.39 -16.84 -12.52
CA VAL A 618 -26.67 -15.81 -13.54
C VAL A 618 -26.43 -16.42 -14.92
N TRP A 619 -27.39 -16.23 -15.83
CA TRP A 619 -27.27 -16.59 -17.24
C TRP A 619 -27.32 -15.33 -18.10
N ASP A 620 -26.19 -14.98 -18.71
CA ASP A 620 -26.07 -13.81 -19.59
C ASP A 620 -26.47 -14.19 -21.03
N VAL A 621 -27.64 -13.70 -21.48
CA VAL A 621 -28.18 -13.98 -22.82
C VAL A 621 -27.32 -13.34 -23.91
N SER A 622 -26.69 -12.19 -23.64
CA SER A 622 -25.84 -11.51 -24.62
C SER A 622 -24.56 -12.30 -24.92
N ALA A 623 -24.04 -13.02 -23.91
CA ALA A 623 -22.85 -13.84 -24.01
C ALA A 623 -23.13 -15.29 -24.44
N LEU A 624 -24.20 -15.91 -23.91
CA LEU A 624 -24.46 -17.35 -24.04
C LEU A 624 -25.63 -17.67 -25.00
N GLY A 625 -26.40 -16.66 -25.40
CA GLY A 625 -27.69 -16.84 -26.07
C GLY A 625 -28.81 -17.24 -25.11
N SER A 626 -30.00 -17.49 -25.67
CA SER A 626 -31.17 -17.92 -24.89
C SER A 626 -30.89 -19.20 -24.09
N PRO A 627 -31.29 -19.29 -22.81
CA PRO A 627 -31.04 -20.45 -21.97
C PRO A 627 -31.79 -21.73 -22.41
N GLY A 628 -32.87 -21.62 -23.19
CA GLY A 628 -33.61 -22.78 -23.70
C GLY A 628 -34.05 -23.75 -22.59
N ASP A 629 -33.73 -25.04 -22.74
CA ASP A 629 -34.08 -26.07 -21.76
C ASP A 629 -33.33 -25.95 -20.42
N GLU A 630 -32.28 -25.12 -20.33
CA GLU A 630 -31.48 -24.97 -19.09
C GLU A 630 -32.32 -24.43 -17.93
N ILE A 631 -33.29 -23.56 -18.21
CA ILE A 631 -34.20 -23.03 -17.18
C ILE A 631 -35.01 -24.15 -16.52
N LEU A 632 -35.18 -25.29 -17.21
CA LEU A 632 -35.89 -26.46 -16.70
C LEU A 632 -35.11 -27.22 -15.63
N PHE A 633 -33.99 -26.73 -15.13
CA PHE A 633 -33.33 -27.28 -13.94
C PHE A 633 -33.49 -26.42 -12.68
N TYR A 634 -34.16 -25.28 -12.78
CA TYR A 634 -34.33 -24.33 -11.65
C TYR A 634 -35.77 -24.27 -11.15
N GLU A 635 -35.97 -24.23 -9.85
CA GLU A 635 -37.32 -24.09 -9.27
C GLU A 635 -37.88 -22.66 -9.43
N ASN A 636 -36.98 -21.68 -9.43
CA ASN A 636 -37.33 -20.26 -9.49
C ASN A 636 -36.49 -19.54 -10.55
N LEU A 637 -37.16 -18.73 -11.35
CA LEU A 637 -36.58 -17.98 -12.45
C LEU A 637 -36.88 -16.50 -12.27
N VAL A 638 -35.84 -15.68 -12.26
CA VAL A 638 -35.94 -14.22 -12.37
C VAL A 638 -35.44 -13.86 -13.77
N TRP A 639 -36.34 -13.40 -14.63
CA TRP A 639 -35.98 -12.95 -15.99
C TRP A 639 -36.04 -11.43 -16.05
N MET A 640 -34.89 -10.81 -16.31
CA MET A 640 -34.76 -9.36 -16.36
C MET A 640 -34.44 -8.92 -17.78
N THR A 641 -35.25 -8.02 -18.33
CA THR A 641 -35.02 -7.40 -19.65
C THR A 641 -34.47 -5.97 -19.56
N GLY A 642 -34.28 -5.47 -18.32
CA GLY A 642 -33.73 -4.16 -18.04
C GLY A 642 -34.55 -3.03 -18.70
N ASN A 643 -33.88 -2.26 -19.57
CA ASN A 643 -34.47 -1.16 -20.33
C ASN A 643 -34.77 -1.50 -21.80
N ASP A 644 -34.73 -2.78 -22.18
CA ASP A 644 -35.06 -3.20 -23.54
C ASP A 644 -36.54 -2.98 -23.85
N SER A 645 -36.84 -2.59 -25.08
CA SER A 645 -38.19 -2.38 -25.59
C SER A 645 -38.41 -3.05 -26.95
N LEU A 646 -37.46 -3.84 -27.47
CA LEU A 646 -37.53 -4.48 -28.78
C LEU A 646 -36.91 -5.89 -28.75
N ASN A 647 -37.74 -6.93 -28.89
CA ASN A 647 -37.38 -8.34 -28.72
C ASN A 647 -37.02 -8.71 -27.27
N THR A 648 -37.74 -8.12 -26.31
CA THR A 648 -37.63 -8.35 -24.87
C THR A 648 -37.75 -9.83 -24.48
N LEU A 649 -38.54 -10.62 -25.22
CA LEU A 649 -38.51 -12.09 -25.19
C LEU A 649 -38.72 -12.63 -26.60
N SER A 650 -37.76 -13.40 -27.10
CA SER A 650 -37.92 -14.06 -28.41
C SER A 650 -39.04 -15.11 -28.37
N VAL A 651 -39.50 -15.54 -29.55
CA VAL A 651 -40.49 -16.64 -29.65
C VAL A 651 -39.98 -17.93 -29.02
N THR A 652 -38.66 -18.15 -29.04
CA THR A 652 -38.00 -19.30 -28.42
C THR A 652 -38.00 -19.19 -26.90
N ASP A 653 -37.75 -17.99 -26.36
CA ASP A 653 -37.81 -17.73 -24.92
C ASP A 653 -39.22 -17.94 -24.40
N GLN A 654 -40.21 -17.40 -25.11
CA GLN A 654 -41.63 -17.57 -24.77
C GLN A 654 -42.03 -19.05 -24.74
N ALA A 655 -41.60 -19.84 -25.73
CA ALA A 655 -41.84 -21.29 -25.74
C ALA A 655 -41.19 -22.01 -24.54
N SER A 656 -39.94 -21.66 -24.22
CA SER A 656 -39.21 -22.27 -23.10
C SER A 656 -39.85 -21.91 -21.76
N LEU A 657 -40.25 -20.65 -21.58
CA LEU A 657 -40.96 -20.15 -20.40
C LEU A 657 -42.32 -20.84 -20.22
N ILE A 658 -43.06 -21.10 -21.30
CA ILE A 658 -44.31 -21.88 -21.23
C ILE A 658 -44.02 -23.29 -20.74
N GLN A 659 -43.01 -23.98 -21.31
CA GLN A 659 -42.62 -25.32 -20.87
C GLN A 659 -42.14 -25.35 -19.41
N TYR A 660 -41.46 -24.30 -18.96
CA TYR A 660 -41.03 -24.11 -17.59
C TYR A 660 -42.23 -23.97 -16.63
N LEU A 661 -43.22 -23.15 -16.99
CA LEU A 661 -44.43 -22.94 -16.21
C LEU A 661 -45.38 -24.15 -16.24
N ASP A 662 -45.38 -24.93 -17.31
CA ASP A 662 -46.14 -26.20 -17.38
C ASP A 662 -45.67 -27.22 -16.32
N GLN A 663 -44.44 -27.08 -15.82
CA GLN A 663 -43.90 -27.89 -14.72
C GLN A 663 -44.21 -27.34 -13.32
N GLY A 664 -45.05 -26.30 -13.21
CA GLY A 664 -45.49 -25.76 -11.93
C GLY A 664 -44.47 -24.86 -11.23
N ARG A 665 -43.53 -24.27 -11.98
CA ARG A 665 -42.39 -23.50 -11.44
C ARG A 665 -42.69 -22.01 -11.30
N THR A 666 -41.75 -21.26 -10.73
CA THR A 666 -41.94 -19.83 -10.42
C THR A 666 -41.20 -18.94 -11.42
N LEU A 667 -41.93 -18.06 -12.11
CA LEU A 667 -41.38 -17.00 -12.96
C LEU A 667 -41.61 -15.63 -12.33
N ILE A 668 -40.53 -14.86 -12.19
CA ILE A 668 -40.55 -13.41 -11.94
C ILE A 668 -39.99 -12.72 -13.18
N LEU A 669 -40.87 -12.13 -13.98
CA LEU A 669 -40.50 -11.35 -15.16
C LEU A 669 -40.50 -9.86 -14.80
N THR A 670 -39.41 -9.16 -15.09
CA THR A 670 -39.23 -7.75 -14.74
C THR A 670 -38.48 -7.00 -15.83
N GLY A 671 -38.87 -5.75 -16.05
CA GLY A 671 -38.27 -4.86 -17.03
C GLY A 671 -39.25 -3.79 -17.43
N GLN A 672 -38.74 -2.68 -17.96
CA GLN A 672 -39.58 -1.76 -18.72
C GLN A 672 -39.63 -2.20 -20.18
N GLY A 673 -40.59 -1.71 -20.97
CA GLY A 673 -40.66 -1.98 -22.43
C GLY A 673 -41.26 -3.32 -22.87
N ILE A 674 -41.44 -4.29 -21.96
CA ILE A 674 -42.14 -5.57 -22.25
C ILE A 674 -43.58 -5.33 -22.74
N ASN A 675 -44.25 -4.29 -22.23
CA ASN A 675 -45.59 -3.90 -22.66
C ASN A 675 -45.64 -3.44 -24.14
N GLU A 676 -44.71 -2.58 -24.58
CA GLU A 676 -44.61 -2.13 -25.98
C GLU A 676 -44.44 -3.33 -26.91
N ASP A 677 -43.52 -4.22 -26.54
CA ASP A 677 -43.07 -5.30 -27.42
C ASP A 677 -44.09 -6.45 -27.48
N LEU A 678 -44.58 -6.90 -26.33
CA LEU A 678 -45.39 -8.11 -26.21
C LEU A 678 -46.86 -7.87 -25.91
N GLY A 679 -47.31 -6.64 -25.63
CA GLY A 679 -48.68 -6.35 -25.17
C GLY A 679 -49.81 -6.84 -26.09
N GLY A 680 -49.53 -7.02 -27.39
CA GLY A 680 -50.47 -7.56 -28.38
C GLY A 680 -50.43 -9.08 -28.56
N THR A 681 -49.62 -9.81 -27.79
CA THR A 681 -49.36 -11.25 -27.99
C THR A 681 -50.19 -12.14 -27.09
N ASP A 682 -50.38 -13.40 -27.50
CA ASP A 682 -51.01 -14.42 -26.67
C ASP A 682 -50.16 -14.75 -25.44
N PHE A 683 -48.82 -14.61 -25.49
CA PHE A 683 -47.97 -14.80 -24.31
C PHE A 683 -48.32 -13.79 -23.22
N PHE A 684 -48.38 -12.51 -23.56
CA PHE A 684 -48.74 -11.46 -22.60
C PHE A 684 -50.13 -11.68 -22.01
N ARG A 685 -51.12 -11.99 -22.85
CA ARG A 685 -52.51 -12.15 -22.39
C ARG A 685 -52.78 -13.46 -21.66
N ASP A 686 -52.26 -14.56 -22.18
CA ASP A 686 -52.62 -15.90 -21.75
C ASP A 686 -51.58 -16.52 -20.80
N VAL A 687 -50.33 -16.04 -20.79
CA VAL A 687 -49.26 -16.46 -19.84
C VAL A 687 -49.07 -15.42 -18.72
N LEU A 688 -48.93 -14.12 -19.00
CA LEU A 688 -48.78 -13.12 -17.93
C LEU A 688 -50.13 -12.72 -17.29
N LYS A 689 -51.26 -13.10 -17.94
CA LYS A 689 -52.63 -12.85 -17.46
C LYS A 689 -52.92 -11.37 -17.23
N CYS A 690 -52.47 -10.51 -18.13
CA CYS A 690 -52.79 -9.10 -18.14
C CYS A 690 -53.02 -8.57 -19.56
N ASP A 691 -53.67 -7.42 -19.67
CA ASP A 691 -53.72 -6.60 -20.90
C ASP A 691 -52.84 -5.34 -20.68
N PRO A 692 -52.18 -4.81 -21.73
CA PRO A 692 -51.45 -3.54 -21.60
C PRO A 692 -52.43 -2.41 -21.29
N ASP A 693 -52.05 -1.47 -20.42
CA ASP A 693 -52.87 -0.31 -20.06
C ASP A 693 -52.26 0.98 -20.63
N GLN A 694 -51.24 1.54 -19.97
CA GLN A 694 -50.51 2.71 -20.45
C GLN A 694 -49.02 2.39 -20.60
N ASP A 695 -48.49 2.76 -21.75
CA ASP A 695 -47.05 2.79 -22.01
C ASP A 695 -46.50 4.15 -21.54
N ASP A 696 -45.54 4.11 -20.62
CA ASP A 696 -45.03 5.23 -19.82
C ASP A 696 -46.05 5.95 -18.90
N GLU A 697 -45.98 5.60 -17.61
CA GLU A 697 -46.75 6.21 -16.54
C GLU A 697 -46.23 7.58 -16.10
N ASN A 698 -44.97 7.91 -16.44
CA ASN A 698 -44.25 9.06 -15.91
C ASN A 698 -44.39 9.17 -14.37
N GLN A 699 -44.39 8.01 -13.70
CA GLN A 699 -44.47 7.85 -12.25
C GLN A 699 -43.28 7.04 -11.77
N VAL A 700 -42.65 7.51 -10.70
CA VAL A 700 -41.53 6.81 -10.05
C VAL A 700 -41.88 6.28 -8.66
N LEU A 701 -43.11 6.52 -8.19
CA LEU A 701 -43.57 6.07 -6.89
C LEU A 701 -44.61 4.96 -7.07
N CYS A 702 -44.30 3.78 -6.54
CA CYS A 702 -45.21 2.64 -6.51
C CYS A 702 -45.51 2.26 -5.06
N SER A 703 -46.73 1.82 -4.79
CA SER A 703 -47.14 1.30 -3.48
C SER A 703 -47.71 -0.09 -3.63
N GLY A 704 -47.42 -0.95 -2.66
CA GLY A 704 -47.98 -2.30 -2.62
C GLY A 704 -49.49 -2.28 -2.40
N VAL A 705 -50.20 -3.16 -3.11
CA VAL A 705 -51.66 -3.22 -3.04
C VAL A 705 -52.10 -3.77 -1.67
N THR A 706 -52.89 -2.99 -0.93
CA THR A 706 -53.24 -3.31 0.48
C THR A 706 -54.00 -4.62 0.67
N SER A 707 -54.75 -5.08 -0.33
CA SER A 707 -55.46 -6.37 -0.33
C SER A 707 -54.55 -7.57 -0.60
N ASN A 708 -53.28 -7.34 -0.96
CA ASN A 708 -52.30 -8.36 -1.29
C ASN A 708 -51.23 -8.43 -0.20
N TRP A 709 -51.24 -9.50 0.61
CA TRP A 709 -50.31 -9.63 1.73
C TRP A 709 -48.84 -9.72 1.30
N VAL A 710 -48.56 -10.06 0.04
CA VAL A 710 -47.19 -10.17 -0.50
C VAL A 710 -46.48 -8.83 -0.54
N THR A 711 -47.21 -7.75 -0.86
CA THR A 711 -46.66 -6.40 -1.03
C THR A 711 -47.28 -5.35 -0.13
N SER A 712 -48.31 -5.70 0.66
CA SER A 712 -49.03 -4.76 1.51
C SER A 712 -48.07 -4.00 2.44
N GLY A 713 -48.14 -2.67 2.39
CA GLY A 713 -47.29 -1.78 3.19
C GLY A 713 -45.94 -1.45 2.58
N MET A 714 -45.59 -2.01 1.42
CA MET A 714 -44.38 -1.62 0.69
C MET A 714 -44.55 -0.28 -0.02
N SER A 715 -43.47 0.52 -0.02
CA SER A 715 -43.39 1.76 -0.78
C SER A 715 -42.09 1.75 -1.58
N LEU A 716 -42.20 1.81 -2.89
CA LEU A 716 -41.07 1.76 -3.81
C LEU A 716 -40.85 3.14 -4.42
N LEU A 717 -39.57 3.47 -4.57
CA LEU A 717 -39.11 4.57 -5.40
C LEU A 717 -38.28 3.98 -6.54
N LEU A 718 -38.76 4.17 -7.76
CA LEU A 718 -38.03 3.86 -8.99
C LEU A 718 -37.06 5.01 -9.27
N ASN A 719 -35.87 4.71 -9.81
CA ASN A 719 -34.79 5.67 -10.01
C ASN A 719 -34.37 6.44 -8.74
N GLY A 720 -34.40 5.75 -7.60
CA GLY A 720 -33.85 6.29 -6.37
C GLY A 720 -32.38 5.90 -6.19
N VAL A 721 -31.72 6.61 -5.27
CA VAL A 721 -30.33 6.35 -4.89
C VAL A 721 -30.15 4.89 -4.48
N GLY A 722 -29.18 4.21 -5.09
CA GLY A 722 -28.90 2.78 -4.87
C GLY A 722 -29.55 1.82 -5.88
N GLY A 723 -30.50 2.29 -6.69
CA GLY A 723 -31.00 1.55 -7.86
C GLY A 723 -30.26 1.92 -9.15
N ALA A 724 -30.50 1.17 -10.22
CA ALA A 724 -29.85 1.32 -11.53
C ALA A 724 -30.21 2.63 -12.27
N ASN A 725 -31.21 3.37 -11.81
CA ASN A 725 -31.67 4.64 -12.41
C ASN A 725 -32.00 4.56 -13.91
N ASN A 726 -32.55 3.44 -14.34
CA ASN A 726 -32.84 3.11 -15.73
C ASN A 726 -34.34 3.05 -16.06
N GLN A 727 -35.23 3.39 -15.12
CA GLN A 727 -36.69 3.33 -15.27
C GLN A 727 -37.22 4.59 -15.96
N ASN A 728 -36.98 4.70 -17.26
CA ASN A 728 -37.34 5.86 -18.09
C ASN A 728 -38.80 5.83 -18.57
N SER A 729 -39.34 4.63 -18.82
CA SER A 729 -40.69 4.43 -19.35
C SER A 729 -41.39 3.27 -18.63
N PRO A 730 -41.56 3.36 -17.30
CA PRO A 730 -42.27 2.33 -16.54
C PRO A 730 -43.73 2.27 -17.02
N SER A 731 -44.24 1.06 -17.27
CA SER A 731 -45.57 0.86 -17.86
C SER A 731 -46.59 0.39 -16.83
N SER A 732 -47.86 0.38 -17.20
CA SER A 732 -48.94 -0.23 -16.42
C SER A 732 -49.73 -1.29 -17.18
N VAL A 733 -50.42 -2.12 -16.42
CA VAL A 733 -51.18 -3.26 -16.93
C VAL A 733 -52.57 -3.35 -16.30
N SER A 734 -53.48 -4.04 -16.98
CA SER A 734 -54.77 -4.42 -16.44
C SER A 734 -54.80 -5.93 -16.13
N PRO A 735 -55.02 -6.37 -14.88
CA PRO A 735 -55.05 -7.78 -14.53
C PRO A 735 -56.24 -8.51 -15.17
N ARG A 736 -56.03 -9.76 -15.57
CA ARG A 736 -57.07 -10.68 -16.06
C ARG A 736 -57.16 -11.88 -15.12
N GLU A 737 -58.38 -12.32 -14.81
CA GLU A 737 -58.59 -13.53 -14.00
C GLU A 737 -57.76 -14.72 -14.53
N PRO A 738 -56.99 -15.43 -13.68
CA PRO A 738 -57.00 -15.36 -12.21
C PRO A 738 -55.99 -14.37 -11.57
N ALA A 739 -55.33 -13.52 -12.35
CA ALA A 739 -54.31 -12.60 -11.84
C ALA A 739 -54.86 -11.43 -11.04
N SER A 740 -54.06 -11.05 -10.04
CA SER A 740 -54.32 -9.99 -9.09
C SER A 740 -53.19 -8.96 -9.12
N SER A 741 -53.50 -7.72 -8.72
CA SER A 741 -52.53 -6.62 -8.69
C SER A 741 -51.50 -6.77 -7.57
N LEU A 742 -50.26 -6.38 -7.85
CA LEU A 742 -49.11 -6.44 -6.92
C LEU A 742 -48.73 -5.06 -6.40
N PHE A 743 -48.49 -4.12 -7.32
CA PHE A 743 -48.14 -2.73 -7.05
C PHE A 743 -49.05 -1.80 -7.85
N SER A 744 -49.28 -0.61 -7.33
CA SER A 744 -49.98 0.47 -8.04
C SER A 744 -49.16 1.75 -7.99
N TYR A 745 -49.15 2.48 -9.10
CA TYR A 745 -48.62 3.84 -9.14
C TYR A 745 -49.53 4.82 -8.38
N ALA A 746 -49.01 6.01 -8.08
CA ALA A 746 -49.76 7.04 -7.35
C ALA A 746 -51.06 7.50 -8.05
N ASN A 747 -51.16 7.33 -9.37
CA ASN A 747 -52.36 7.63 -10.16
C ASN A 747 -53.41 6.49 -10.15
N GLY A 748 -53.10 5.35 -9.52
CA GLY A 748 -53.99 4.19 -9.40
C GLY A 748 -53.84 3.14 -10.49
N HIS A 749 -53.00 3.36 -11.50
CA HIS A 749 -52.68 2.35 -12.50
C HIS A 749 -51.80 1.23 -11.89
N ILE A 750 -51.88 0.02 -12.42
CA ILE A 750 -51.25 -1.16 -11.82
C ILE A 750 -49.86 -1.36 -12.43
N ALA A 751 -48.84 -1.43 -11.57
CA ALA A 751 -47.43 -1.55 -11.94
C ALA A 751 -46.95 -3.01 -12.07
N GLY A 752 -47.79 -3.98 -11.67
CA GLY A 752 -47.47 -5.39 -11.80
C GLY A 752 -48.59 -6.31 -11.31
N VAL A 753 -48.53 -7.56 -11.74
CA VAL A 753 -49.52 -8.60 -11.46
C VAL A 753 -48.85 -9.88 -10.97
N HIS A 754 -49.63 -10.70 -10.27
CA HIS A 754 -49.27 -12.09 -10.03
C HIS A 754 -50.47 -13.01 -10.06
N TYR A 755 -50.20 -14.30 -10.27
CA TYR A 755 -51.15 -15.37 -10.03
C TYR A 755 -50.44 -16.70 -9.79
N GLN A 756 -51.19 -17.64 -9.21
CA GLN A 756 -50.84 -19.05 -9.23
C GLN A 756 -51.75 -19.75 -10.24
N ASP A 757 -51.18 -20.46 -11.21
CA ASP A 757 -51.96 -21.18 -12.21
C ASP A 757 -52.80 -22.27 -11.52
N PRO A 758 -54.14 -22.28 -11.68
CA PRO A 758 -55.00 -23.23 -11.00
C PRO A 758 -54.81 -24.68 -11.46
N THR A 759 -54.15 -24.90 -12.60
CA THR A 759 -53.91 -26.22 -13.20
C THR A 759 -52.50 -26.72 -12.90
N THR A 760 -51.47 -25.93 -13.23
CA THR A 760 -50.08 -26.35 -13.11
C THR A 760 -49.49 -26.02 -11.74
N GLN A 761 -50.14 -25.15 -10.95
CA GLN A 761 -49.64 -24.58 -9.70
C GLN A 761 -48.42 -23.65 -9.87
N ALA A 762 -48.07 -23.30 -11.10
CA ALA A 762 -46.99 -22.36 -11.39
C ALA A 762 -47.27 -20.96 -10.83
N ASN A 763 -46.23 -20.30 -10.33
CA ASN A 763 -46.33 -18.94 -9.82
C ASN A 763 -45.78 -17.99 -10.89
N VAL A 764 -46.58 -17.01 -11.28
CA VAL A 764 -46.15 -15.99 -12.26
C VAL A 764 -46.26 -14.62 -11.62
N VAL A 765 -45.17 -13.87 -11.68
CA VAL A 765 -45.08 -12.47 -11.32
C VAL A 765 -44.61 -11.71 -12.55
N TYR A 766 -45.34 -10.66 -12.91
CA TYR A 766 -44.90 -9.71 -13.92
C TYR A 766 -44.90 -8.30 -13.34
N LEU A 767 -43.74 -7.65 -13.41
CA LEU A 767 -43.57 -6.24 -13.03
C LEU A 767 -43.27 -5.46 -14.31
N ALA A 768 -44.13 -4.48 -14.62
CA ALA A 768 -44.02 -3.63 -15.80
C ALA A 768 -42.99 -2.49 -15.63
N PHE A 769 -42.03 -2.73 -14.73
CA PHE A 769 -40.85 -1.94 -14.43
C PHE A 769 -39.73 -2.89 -14.01
N GLY A 770 -38.49 -2.44 -14.12
CA GLY A 770 -37.31 -3.17 -13.70
C GLY A 770 -37.05 -3.08 -12.20
N LEU A 771 -36.93 -4.23 -11.54
CA LEU A 771 -36.59 -4.35 -10.11
C LEU A 771 -35.23 -3.73 -9.78
N GLU A 772 -34.28 -3.74 -10.73
CA GLU A 772 -32.97 -3.10 -10.61
C GLU A 772 -33.07 -1.59 -10.36
N GLY A 773 -34.17 -0.97 -10.81
CA GLY A 773 -34.42 0.45 -10.69
C GLY A 773 -34.91 0.88 -9.29
N ILE A 774 -35.22 -0.06 -8.39
CA ILE A 774 -35.68 0.25 -7.04
C ILE A 774 -34.50 0.77 -6.22
N GLY A 775 -34.63 1.99 -5.72
CA GLY A 775 -33.66 2.60 -4.81
C GLY A 775 -34.32 3.71 -4.01
N GLY A 776 -33.72 4.13 -2.90
CA GLY A 776 -34.31 5.21 -2.11
C GLY A 776 -33.69 5.41 -0.74
N PRO A 777 -33.97 6.56 -0.09
CA PRO A 777 -33.52 6.81 1.26
C PRO A 777 -34.16 5.84 2.27
N PRO A 778 -33.59 5.71 3.49
CA PRO A 778 -34.17 4.88 4.54
C PRO A 778 -35.66 5.12 4.75
N GLY A 779 -36.46 4.05 4.67
CA GLY A 779 -37.92 4.10 4.76
C GLY A 779 -38.65 3.66 3.49
N PHE A 780 -37.97 3.64 2.34
CA PHE A 780 -38.45 2.94 1.14
C PHE A 780 -38.09 1.45 1.19
N THR A 781 -38.93 0.61 0.57
CA THR A 781 -38.70 -0.82 0.43
C THR A 781 -37.64 -1.07 -0.63
N THR A 782 -36.65 -1.91 -0.32
CA THR A 782 -35.57 -2.26 -1.26
C THR A 782 -35.99 -3.39 -2.21
N SER A 783 -35.29 -3.51 -3.35
CA SER A 783 -35.41 -4.64 -4.27
C SER A 783 -35.27 -6.00 -3.56
N ALA A 784 -34.30 -6.13 -2.65
CA ALA A 784 -34.11 -7.34 -1.84
C ALA A 784 -35.33 -7.68 -0.98
N GLN A 785 -35.99 -6.69 -0.38
CA GLN A 785 -37.20 -6.90 0.42
C GLN A 785 -38.40 -7.33 -0.45
N VAL A 786 -38.51 -6.79 -1.67
CA VAL A 786 -39.50 -7.23 -2.65
C VAL A 786 -39.24 -8.68 -3.04
N LEU A 787 -38.02 -9.01 -3.47
CA LEU A 787 -37.63 -10.36 -3.88
C LEU A 787 -37.82 -11.38 -2.75
N ASN A 788 -37.41 -11.07 -1.53
CA ASN A 788 -37.65 -11.93 -0.37
C ASN A 788 -39.14 -12.24 -0.18
N SER A 789 -40.00 -11.24 -0.32
CA SER A 789 -41.45 -11.42 -0.17
C SER A 789 -42.06 -12.23 -1.31
N LEU A 790 -41.57 -12.04 -2.54
CA LEU A 790 -41.96 -12.84 -3.71
C LEU A 790 -41.52 -14.30 -3.57
N PHE A 791 -40.28 -14.57 -3.14
CA PHE A 791 -39.78 -15.92 -2.88
C PHE A 791 -40.54 -16.60 -1.75
N MET A 792 -40.86 -15.89 -0.65
CA MET A 792 -41.72 -16.42 0.41
C MET A 792 -43.12 -16.78 -0.09
N TRP A 793 -43.73 -15.94 -0.93
CA TRP A 793 -45.04 -16.21 -1.52
C TRP A 793 -45.01 -17.42 -2.46
N ALA A 794 -44.00 -17.50 -3.31
CA ALA A 794 -43.82 -18.59 -4.26
C ALA A 794 -43.44 -19.94 -3.61
N GLY A 795 -43.12 -19.95 -2.30
CA GLY A 795 -42.66 -21.14 -1.59
C GLY A 795 -41.19 -21.49 -1.83
N ALA A 796 -40.40 -20.54 -2.35
CA ALA A 796 -39.03 -20.71 -2.84
C ALA A 796 -37.94 -20.76 -1.75
N VAL A 797 -38.30 -20.94 -0.48
CA VAL A 797 -37.33 -20.81 0.62
C VAL A 797 -36.92 -22.18 1.14
N ALA A 798 -35.80 -22.70 0.62
CA ALA A 798 -34.91 -23.54 1.41
C ALA A 798 -33.90 -22.60 2.08
N VAL A 799 -34.14 -22.16 3.33
CA VAL A 799 -33.01 -21.73 4.17
C VAL A 799 -32.23 -23.02 4.42
N PRO A 800 -31.02 -23.18 3.88
CA PRO A 800 -30.28 -24.37 4.18
C PRO A 800 -29.92 -24.38 5.67
N PRO A 801 -29.91 -25.56 6.33
CA PRO A 801 -29.35 -25.67 7.67
C PRO A 801 -27.93 -25.09 7.67
N ALA A 802 -27.52 -24.44 8.76
CA ALA A 802 -26.12 -24.03 8.91
C ALA A 802 -25.21 -25.26 8.79
N ALA A 803 -24.12 -25.14 8.02
CA ALA A 803 -23.16 -26.23 7.85
C ALA A 803 -22.70 -26.78 9.21
N PRO A 804 -22.67 -28.10 9.43
CA PRO A 804 -22.11 -28.65 10.66
C PRO A 804 -20.62 -28.31 10.71
N SER A 805 -20.17 -27.58 11.72
CA SER A 805 -18.76 -27.18 11.84
C SER A 805 -17.84 -28.41 11.80
N ALA A 806 -16.97 -28.46 10.78
CA ALA A 806 -15.80 -29.34 10.81
C ALA A 806 -14.87 -28.81 11.90
N ALA A 807 -14.48 -29.69 12.83
CA ALA A 807 -13.72 -29.32 14.00
C ALA A 807 -12.31 -28.81 13.63
N ALA A 808 -12.19 -27.50 13.42
CA ALA A 808 -10.98 -26.71 13.57
C ALA A 808 -11.27 -25.62 14.62
N ALA A 809 -10.33 -25.37 15.53
CA ALA A 809 -10.53 -24.50 16.69
C ALA A 809 -11.10 -23.12 16.28
N PRO A 810 -12.12 -22.58 16.96
CA PRO A 810 -12.81 -21.39 16.49
C PRO A 810 -11.95 -20.13 16.66
N ALA A 811 -11.85 -19.34 15.59
CA ALA A 811 -11.49 -17.93 15.70
C ALA A 811 -12.73 -17.17 16.22
N ASP A 812 -12.86 -16.98 17.53
CA ASP A 812 -14.07 -16.40 18.13
C ASP A 812 -14.46 -15.04 17.53
N PHE A 813 -15.77 -14.79 17.42
CA PHE A 813 -16.31 -13.44 17.21
C PHE A 813 -15.77 -12.52 18.31
N ARG A 814 -15.15 -11.40 17.93
CA ARG A 814 -14.54 -10.50 18.91
C ARG A 814 -14.56 -9.05 18.45
N LEU A 815 -15.15 -8.17 19.27
CA LEU A 815 -14.88 -6.74 19.23
C LEU A 815 -13.55 -6.49 19.94
N LEU A 816 -12.58 -5.96 19.20
CA LEU A 816 -11.24 -5.62 19.69
C LEU A 816 -11.23 -4.23 20.33
N GLY A 817 -10.14 -3.93 21.03
CA GLY A 817 -9.96 -2.66 21.69
C GLY A 817 -10.04 -1.49 20.71
N ALA A 818 -10.67 -0.38 21.12
CA ALA A 818 -10.51 0.87 20.41
C ALA A 818 -9.15 1.50 20.74
N HIS A 819 -8.40 1.95 19.73
CA HIS A 819 -7.07 2.51 19.90
C HIS A 819 -6.90 3.79 19.05
N PRO A 820 -6.50 4.92 19.66
CA PRO A 820 -6.32 5.16 21.11
C PRO A 820 -7.66 5.11 21.88
N ASN A 821 -7.65 4.82 23.19
CA ASN A 821 -8.81 4.95 24.08
C ASN A 821 -8.34 5.17 25.54
N PRO A 822 -8.50 6.38 26.12
CA PRO A 822 -9.26 7.52 25.60
C PRO A 822 -8.72 8.10 24.29
N PHE A 823 -9.59 8.72 23.50
CA PHE A 823 -9.30 9.23 22.16
C PHE A 823 -9.63 10.71 21.99
N ASN A 824 -8.98 11.38 21.02
CA ASN A 824 -9.18 12.80 20.71
C ASN A 824 -8.79 13.16 19.25
N PRO A 825 -9.74 13.52 18.37
CA PRO A 825 -11.15 13.15 18.39
C PRO A 825 -11.40 11.77 17.72
N GLU A 826 -10.38 11.09 17.21
CA GLU A 826 -10.52 9.84 16.43
C GLU A 826 -9.97 8.61 17.15
N THR A 827 -10.61 7.46 16.95
CA THR A 827 -10.16 6.14 17.42
C THR A 827 -10.47 5.07 16.39
N ALA A 828 -9.58 4.09 16.24
CA ALA A 828 -9.79 2.92 15.41
C ALA A 828 -10.43 1.80 16.24
N ILE A 829 -11.51 1.20 15.74
CA ILE A 829 -12.27 0.13 16.40
C ILE A 829 -12.09 -1.15 15.59
N GLY A 830 -11.29 -2.08 16.11
CA GLY A 830 -11.09 -3.39 15.49
C GLY A 830 -12.19 -4.39 15.85
N TYR A 831 -12.47 -5.34 14.96
CA TYR A 831 -13.27 -6.53 15.26
C TYR A 831 -12.84 -7.73 14.40
N ARG A 832 -13.13 -8.95 14.84
CA ARG A 832 -12.80 -10.19 14.13
C ARG A 832 -14.04 -11.07 13.96
N LEU A 833 -14.19 -11.64 12.77
CA LEU A 833 -15.27 -12.53 12.39
C LEU A 833 -14.72 -13.93 12.06
N PRO A 834 -15.25 -15.02 12.67
CA PRO A 834 -14.88 -16.42 12.36
C PRO A 834 -15.30 -16.85 10.95
N ALA A 835 -16.36 -16.23 10.44
CA ALA A 835 -17.02 -16.58 9.20
C ALA A 835 -17.55 -15.29 8.56
N PRO A 836 -17.66 -15.23 7.22
CA PRO A 836 -18.27 -14.09 6.56
C PRO A 836 -19.74 -13.97 6.98
N GLY A 837 -20.24 -12.74 7.14
CA GLY A 837 -21.62 -12.54 7.54
C GLY A 837 -22.03 -11.08 7.70
N LEU A 838 -23.34 -10.88 7.88
CA LEU A 838 -23.92 -9.58 8.16
C LEU A 838 -23.56 -9.13 9.58
N ILE A 839 -22.97 -7.94 9.67
CA ILE A 839 -22.61 -7.35 10.96
C ILE A 839 -23.12 -5.91 11.07
N THR A 840 -23.35 -5.50 12.31
CA THR A 840 -23.69 -4.13 12.66
C THR A 840 -22.77 -3.64 13.78
N LEU A 841 -22.02 -2.58 13.51
CA LEU A 841 -21.15 -1.90 14.47
C LEU A 841 -21.69 -0.49 14.70
N ARG A 842 -22.18 -0.21 15.92
CA ARG A 842 -22.82 1.06 16.28
C ARG A 842 -22.17 1.68 17.50
N VAL A 843 -22.13 3.01 17.53
CA VAL A 843 -21.75 3.79 18.71
C VAL A 843 -23.01 4.33 19.37
N TYR A 844 -23.09 4.21 20.70
CA TYR A 844 -24.20 4.66 21.53
C TYR A 844 -23.71 5.64 22.60
N ASP A 845 -24.60 6.54 23.02
CA ASP A 845 -24.39 7.36 24.21
C ASP A 845 -24.77 6.60 25.50
N THR A 846 -24.52 7.22 26.66
CA THR A 846 -24.85 6.63 27.97
C THR A 846 -26.35 6.45 28.24
N ALA A 847 -27.22 7.07 27.43
CA ALA A 847 -28.67 6.88 27.48
C ALA A 847 -29.15 5.75 26.55
N GLY A 848 -28.24 5.09 25.83
CA GLY A 848 -28.55 4.00 24.89
C GLY A 848 -29.06 4.48 23.53
N ARG A 849 -28.90 5.76 23.20
CA ARG A 849 -29.26 6.29 21.87
C ARG A 849 -28.11 6.06 20.91
N VAL A 850 -28.40 5.63 19.68
CA VAL A 850 -27.40 5.49 18.61
C VAL A 850 -26.88 6.87 18.25
N VAL A 851 -25.56 7.05 18.34
CA VAL A 851 -24.84 8.24 17.93
C VAL A 851 -24.47 8.14 16.45
N THR A 852 -23.91 6.99 16.04
CA THR A 852 -23.62 6.69 14.64
C THR A 852 -23.56 5.17 14.41
N THR A 853 -23.72 4.75 13.16
CA THR A 853 -23.48 3.38 12.71
C THR A 853 -22.22 3.39 11.86
N LEU A 854 -21.20 2.67 12.31
CA LEU A 854 -19.89 2.62 11.66
C LEU A 854 -19.86 1.55 10.56
N VAL A 855 -20.52 0.42 10.81
CA VAL A 855 -20.67 -0.66 9.83
C VAL A 855 -22.09 -1.22 9.93
N ASN A 856 -22.72 -1.46 8.79
CA ASN A 856 -23.99 -2.17 8.70
C ASN A 856 -24.06 -2.88 7.36
N GLY A 857 -23.59 -4.13 7.31
CA GLY A 857 -23.54 -4.88 6.06
C GLY A 857 -22.68 -6.12 6.17
N TRP A 858 -22.53 -6.79 5.02
CA TRP A 858 -21.72 -8.00 4.90
C TRP A 858 -20.24 -7.69 5.10
N ARG A 859 -19.53 -8.58 5.79
CA ARG A 859 -18.07 -8.56 5.95
C ARG A 859 -17.54 -9.98 5.86
N ASP A 860 -16.37 -10.12 5.24
CA ASP A 860 -15.71 -11.42 5.12
C ASP A 860 -15.19 -11.94 6.47
N ALA A 861 -14.86 -13.23 6.55
CA ALA A 861 -14.14 -13.75 7.71
C ALA A 861 -12.77 -13.06 7.83
N GLY A 862 -12.33 -12.77 9.06
CA GLY A 862 -11.06 -12.11 9.30
C GLY A 862 -11.15 -10.92 10.25
N ALA A 863 -10.04 -10.20 10.38
CA ALA A 863 -9.95 -8.98 11.17
C ALA A 863 -10.33 -7.76 10.32
N HIS A 864 -11.07 -6.85 10.92
CA HIS A 864 -11.57 -5.64 10.32
C HIS A 864 -11.33 -4.48 11.28
N GLU A 865 -11.18 -3.27 10.76
CA GLU A 865 -11.03 -2.06 11.55
C GLU A 865 -11.86 -0.93 10.94
N VAL A 866 -12.43 -0.07 11.78
CA VAL A 866 -13.15 1.12 11.31
C VAL A 866 -12.83 2.32 12.19
N THR A 867 -12.61 3.47 11.57
CA THR A 867 -12.33 4.73 12.28
C THR A 867 -13.64 5.37 12.76
N PHE A 868 -13.64 5.84 14.00
CA PHE A 868 -14.71 6.63 14.58
C PHE A 868 -14.22 8.05 14.90
N ASP A 869 -14.80 9.04 14.22
CA ASP A 869 -14.58 10.47 14.48
C ASP A 869 -15.62 11.02 15.47
N GLY A 870 -15.13 11.49 16.61
CA GLY A 870 -15.89 12.12 17.69
C GLY A 870 -15.84 13.64 17.73
N ALA A 871 -15.31 14.34 16.71
CA ALA A 871 -15.08 15.79 16.74
C ALA A 871 -16.36 16.59 17.04
N GLY A 872 -17.52 16.14 16.51
CA GLY A 872 -18.83 16.73 16.74
C GLY A 872 -19.50 16.40 18.09
N LEU A 873 -18.88 15.55 18.92
CA LEU A 873 -19.47 15.01 20.14
C LEU A 873 -18.90 15.65 21.41
N ALA A 874 -19.62 15.55 22.53
CA ALA A 874 -19.13 16.04 23.83
C ALA A 874 -18.13 15.05 24.45
N SER A 875 -17.13 15.54 25.18
CA SER A 875 -16.23 14.67 25.96
C SER A 875 -17.04 13.81 26.92
N GLY A 876 -16.76 12.51 26.97
CA GLY A 876 -17.59 11.58 27.72
C GLY A 876 -17.40 10.13 27.30
N VAL A 877 -18.21 9.27 27.92
CA VAL A 877 -18.21 7.83 27.66
C VAL A 877 -19.20 7.49 26.55
N TYR A 878 -18.75 6.67 25.60
CA TYR A 878 -19.57 6.08 24.55
C TYR A 878 -19.45 4.55 24.60
N LEU A 879 -20.44 3.86 24.04
CA LEU A 879 -20.48 2.41 23.96
C LEU A 879 -20.50 1.98 22.49
N VAL A 880 -19.51 1.20 22.09
CA VAL A 880 -19.45 0.56 20.77
C VAL A 880 -20.07 -0.82 20.90
N ARG A 881 -20.99 -1.19 20.01
CA ARG A 881 -21.57 -2.54 19.99
C ARG A 881 -21.42 -3.15 18.61
N LEU A 882 -20.86 -4.36 18.58
CA LEU A 882 -20.85 -5.26 17.44
C LEU A 882 -21.98 -6.29 17.60
N GLU A 883 -22.80 -6.42 16.58
CA GLU A 883 -23.86 -7.43 16.44
C GLU A 883 -23.57 -8.24 15.16
N ALA A 884 -23.48 -9.56 15.25
CA ALA A 884 -23.17 -10.46 14.14
C ALA A 884 -23.88 -11.81 14.33
N GLY A 885 -25.02 -12.01 13.66
CA GLY A 885 -25.92 -13.14 13.97
C GLY A 885 -26.40 -13.10 15.43
N ASP A 886 -26.19 -14.19 16.17
CA ASP A 886 -26.49 -14.28 17.62
C ASP A 886 -25.42 -13.63 18.53
N PHE A 887 -24.28 -13.22 17.96
CA PHE A 887 -23.21 -12.60 18.72
C PHE A 887 -23.49 -11.12 18.98
N THR A 888 -23.34 -10.69 20.23
CA THR A 888 -23.36 -9.27 20.60
C THR A 888 -22.28 -8.98 21.61
N GLN A 889 -21.36 -8.07 21.28
CA GLN A 889 -20.35 -7.58 22.22
C GLN A 889 -20.37 -6.06 22.27
N THR A 890 -20.34 -5.50 23.47
CA THR A 890 -20.29 -4.05 23.69
C THR A 890 -18.99 -3.67 24.41
N GLN A 891 -18.31 -2.65 23.92
CA GLN A 891 -17.10 -2.08 24.51
C GLN A 891 -17.29 -0.60 24.84
N LYS A 892 -16.68 -0.16 25.93
CA LYS A 892 -16.64 1.24 26.34
C LYS A 892 -15.47 1.99 25.68
N ILE A 893 -15.74 3.16 25.12
CA ILE A 893 -14.74 4.11 24.61
C ILE A 893 -14.92 5.48 25.28
N VAL A 894 -13.85 6.26 25.39
CA VAL A 894 -13.83 7.54 26.12
C VAL A 894 -13.26 8.65 25.23
N LEU A 895 -14.10 9.61 24.86
CA LEU A 895 -13.68 10.82 24.15
C LEU A 895 -13.19 11.87 25.17
N LEU A 896 -11.94 12.30 25.05
CA LEU A 896 -11.38 13.43 25.80
C LEU A 896 -11.11 14.58 24.81
N LYS A 897 -11.62 15.78 25.09
CA LYS A 897 -11.26 16.98 24.32
C LYS A 897 -10.26 17.80 25.09
#